data_AF-A0A0W0F4R8-F1
#
_entry.id   AF-A0A0W0F4R8-F1
#
_cell.length_a   1.000
_cell.length_b   1.000
_cell.length_c   1.000
_cell.angle_alpha   90.00
_cell.angle_beta   90.00
_cell.angle_gamma   90.00
#
_symmetry.space_group_name_H-M   'P 1'
#
loop_
_entity.id
_entity.type
_entity.pdbx_description
1 polymer ?
#
loop_
_entity_poly.entity_id
_entity_poly.type
_entity_poly.pdbx_seq_one_letter_code
_entity_poly.pdbx_strand_id
1 'polypeptide(L)'
;MRILTWNINGIRTIPQYHPWNGLKSHNEILDHLGADIINFQEVKSTRPALPRSVAVPPSYDAFFSFPIQKSGYSGVATYTRSSTVTPLKAEEGLSYLFCSSRQLKPPLTSSERVSSPECYPDSRVAIVPGDAELSDDEQERHTTGKLLLSTELKSLDSEGRVLTLDFGMFVLINVYCPNDGSEERLPFKNDFHRVLETRIRALIEQERREVILVGDLNACAAMIDHCEGQIIVKRGIAEGKDGEEWFWEEKEGRQWLRDMLIWEEGSGRKVEGRGCLVDVVRKFHPDRKGMYTCWNTKLSARDSNYGTRIDYILVTPNLVPWVKDADIQPQVKGSDHCPVYIDLYDEIMGQDSKILQLKDVLSSGGDTPRIAAKFWDEHSGKQKLLSSFFAGSGQKAAPSVTSGSQCNLSTSAAPKPVNGASKAITTMPPSSPSASTSTSITITTNTTKTITSNDNINANTNSSLSKKRSRSPSSSTDMKKSKTSMKTSRQRTPSPPPSNKVTKKLKSGQSKLSTFFTQPSPSSDAPARADKRKAKQEPSGFSKASDGAANDPSGRQSIGKGKGKSKAPLTVEPIDVDRLSRDEDGGAEDVEMASGDTKPPDSTQIDDEDYRLALELSLSSDQTSASPSSSQRSAGEAWKTLMAPIQPPRCTFHDEPAKEFTVNKPGVNKGKKFFVCSRPVGPGYDMGRGERLREDVNPEFRCNFFKWSSDLSLAIALTLFAVYFVYKKARRSVISTLPGPPPRSFLLGNLEDVMQNDAGLTDFDWQDNYGGVVHFKGVLGSDRLLVSDPKALQHILQTTAYKWRKWSERRQISRLTSGYGLLWSDGETHKRHRKVMLPGFGTPEAKSYLPLFLSCASSVTTRWRDMLSTESSATVDVPFWISRATLDAIGLAAFDYQFGAMNNDDNELSKAYQQLVPNALALPSRTALFLMDIASFVPDRTLDWLTDYGWGRRFEAMRHATEVSSNISKRMLDEKKEHAAQGVSRKDIMSLLVKANASENPKAQLSEVEMISQMRAENPSNIILAGHETTSTTLGWTLMELAKNPKIQDRLRKEIRATERIVLERGDADFTIKDLDGLPYLGAVVKEALRMHPVVLHVFREANEDDILPLSTPLTTSTGKVMTELPLPKGTRIMVSIPAYNRNKEIFGKDAHDFNPERWLEPGCVKKSVSIGVYANLASFSAGVRSCIGWRFAVTELHAFLVELVSNFEFSPTPKFNQIRRKPCLAVLPFVEGELEKGSQLPLEIKIASRE
;
A
#
# COMPACT_ATOMS: atom_id res chain seq x y z
N MET A 1 28.68 53.67 -15.25
CA MET A 1 28.47 52.63 -14.20
C MET A 1 27.30 51.71 -14.60
N ARG A 2 27.30 50.41 -14.28
CA ARG A 2 26.19 49.48 -14.57
C ARG A 2 25.46 48.97 -13.32
N ILE A 3 24.13 49.00 -13.35
CA ILE A 3 23.24 48.37 -12.35
C ILE A 3 22.52 47.19 -13.01
N LEU A 4 22.48 46.04 -12.33
CA LEU A 4 21.87 44.81 -12.82
C LEU A 4 20.95 44.20 -11.75
N THR A 5 19.86 43.58 -12.18
CA THR A 5 18.97 42.76 -11.33
C THR A 5 18.67 41.41 -11.96
N TRP A 6 18.55 40.35 -11.15
CA TRP A 6 18.29 38.99 -11.61
C TRP A 6 17.69 38.10 -10.50
N ASN A 7 16.50 37.55 -10.71
CA ASN A 7 16.04 36.42 -9.89
C ASN A 7 16.89 35.18 -10.23
N ILE A 8 17.64 34.66 -9.25
CA ILE A 8 18.63 33.59 -9.44
C ILE A 8 18.14 32.20 -9.00
N ASN A 9 16.96 32.10 -8.38
CA ASN A 9 16.38 30.83 -7.91
C ASN A 9 17.37 29.94 -7.09
N GLY A 10 18.21 30.59 -6.28
CA GLY A 10 19.17 29.96 -5.37
C GLY A 10 20.64 30.28 -5.64
N ILE A 11 21.29 31.00 -4.74
CA ILE A 11 22.70 31.45 -4.93
C ILE A 11 23.74 30.32 -4.98
N ARG A 12 23.36 29.11 -4.57
CA ARG A 12 24.20 27.90 -4.63
C ARG A 12 23.92 27.00 -5.84
N THR A 13 22.92 27.31 -6.67
CA THR A 13 22.61 26.57 -7.90
C THR A 13 23.28 27.20 -9.13
N ILE A 14 23.50 28.53 -9.15
CA ILE A 14 24.19 29.23 -10.25
C ILE A 14 25.46 28.50 -10.73
N PRO A 15 26.43 28.11 -9.86
CA PRO A 15 27.68 27.49 -10.30
C PRO A 15 27.54 26.06 -10.86
N GLN A 16 26.31 25.52 -10.89
CA GLN A 16 26.01 24.17 -11.41
C GLN A 16 25.60 24.21 -12.89
N TYR A 17 25.25 25.38 -13.42
CA TYR A 17 24.85 25.56 -14.81
C TYR A 17 25.99 26.10 -15.68
N HIS A 18 25.98 25.76 -16.97
CA HIS A 18 26.87 26.35 -17.97
C HIS A 18 26.39 27.79 -18.33
N PRO A 19 27.28 28.79 -18.45
CA PRO A 19 28.74 28.72 -18.44
C PRO A 19 29.39 28.80 -17.05
N TRP A 20 28.65 29.14 -16.00
CA TRP A 20 29.16 29.43 -14.66
C TRP A 20 29.96 28.28 -14.03
N ASN A 21 29.63 27.03 -14.38
CA ASN A 21 30.34 25.83 -13.95
C ASN A 21 31.78 25.71 -14.50
N GLY A 22 32.16 26.53 -15.49
CA GLY A 22 33.54 26.69 -15.94
C GLY A 22 34.34 27.75 -15.17
N LEU A 23 33.68 28.56 -14.34
CA LEU A 23 34.30 29.62 -13.53
C LEU A 23 34.71 29.06 -12.17
N LYS A 24 35.91 29.42 -11.69
CA LYS A 24 36.56 28.79 -10.53
C LYS A 24 36.13 29.39 -9.19
N SER A 25 35.53 30.58 -9.21
CA SER A 25 35.11 31.30 -8.00
C SER A 25 33.79 32.05 -8.19
N HIS A 26 33.15 32.43 -7.08
CA HIS A 26 31.95 33.27 -7.12
C HIS A 26 32.28 34.71 -7.55
N ASN A 27 33.54 35.17 -7.36
CA ASN A 27 33.98 36.48 -7.86
C ASN A 27 33.96 36.52 -9.39
N GLU A 28 34.50 35.48 -10.04
CA GLU A 28 34.44 35.33 -11.51
C GLU A 28 32.99 35.31 -12.03
N ILE A 29 32.03 34.73 -11.29
CA ILE A 29 30.61 34.75 -11.66
C ILE A 29 30.04 36.19 -11.60
N LEU A 30 30.38 36.98 -10.57
CA LEU A 30 29.96 38.38 -10.45
C LEU A 30 30.64 39.27 -11.51
N ASP A 31 31.94 39.08 -11.75
CA ASP A 31 32.68 39.80 -12.79
C ASP A 31 32.15 39.48 -14.20
N HIS A 32 31.75 38.23 -14.47
CA HIS A 32 31.16 37.83 -15.76
C HIS A 32 29.77 38.43 -16.02
N LEU A 33 29.06 38.93 -15.00
CA LEU A 33 27.85 39.73 -15.16
C LEU A 33 28.15 41.20 -15.55
N GLY A 34 29.40 41.65 -15.41
CA GLY A 34 29.87 42.93 -15.91
C GLY A 34 29.24 44.17 -15.27
N ALA A 35 28.68 44.05 -14.05
CA ALA A 35 27.95 45.13 -13.38
C ALA A 35 28.62 45.60 -12.08
N ASP A 36 28.46 46.88 -11.74
CA ASP A 36 28.98 47.49 -10.51
C ASP A 36 28.04 47.26 -9.32
N ILE A 37 26.73 47.29 -9.55
CA ILE A 37 25.71 46.93 -8.55
C ILE A 37 24.90 45.74 -9.09
N ILE A 38 24.98 44.60 -8.40
CA ILE A 38 24.30 43.35 -8.79
C ILE A 38 23.25 43.01 -7.72
N ASN A 39 21.99 42.92 -8.13
CA ASN A 39 20.85 42.67 -7.26
C ASN A 39 20.24 41.30 -7.54
N PHE A 40 20.34 40.38 -6.58
CA PHE A 40 19.83 39.02 -6.68
C PHE A 40 18.55 38.83 -5.87
N GLN A 41 17.53 38.24 -6.51
CA GLN A 41 16.29 37.79 -5.88
C GLN A 41 16.24 36.27 -5.73
N GLU A 42 15.39 35.78 -4.83
CA GLU A 42 15.16 34.35 -4.56
C GLU A 42 16.44 33.57 -4.19
N VAL A 43 17.27 34.20 -3.35
CA VAL A 43 18.61 33.72 -2.92
C VAL A 43 18.61 32.32 -2.29
N LYS A 44 17.48 31.89 -1.70
CA LYS A 44 17.23 30.54 -1.12
C LYS A 44 18.40 30.00 -0.30
N SER A 45 18.88 30.83 0.63
CA SER A 45 20.00 30.52 1.50
C SER A 45 19.72 30.98 2.93
N THR A 46 20.65 30.69 3.83
CA THR A 46 20.62 31.12 5.24
C THR A 46 22.03 31.53 5.61
N ARG A 47 22.18 32.55 6.46
CA ARG A 47 23.48 33.06 6.92
C ARG A 47 24.45 31.95 7.39
N PRO A 48 24.06 30.97 8.24
CA PRO A 48 24.97 29.91 8.70
C PRO A 48 25.40 28.89 7.62
N ALA A 49 24.74 28.88 6.46
CA ALA A 49 25.01 27.93 5.38
C ALA A 49 25.47 28.63 4.08
N LEU A 50 25.75 29.93 4.13
CA LEU A 50 26.34 30.67 3.01
C LEU A 50 27.88 30.47 3.03
N PRO A 51 28.52 30.05 1.93
CA PRO A 51 29.98 29.93 1.89
C PRO A 51 30.67 31.30 2.01
N ARG A 52 31.82 31.36 2.70
CA ARG A 52 32.60 32.60 2.84
C ARG A 52 32.91 33.25 1.49
N SER A 53 33.21 32.46 0.45
CA SER A 53 33.51 32.94 -0.90
C SER A 53 32.31 33.57 -1.63
N VAL A 54 31.09 33.35 -1.15
CA VAL A 54 29.85 33.97 -1.64
C VAL A 54 29.46 35.17 -0.77
N ALA A 55 29.73 35.09 0.53
CA ALA A 55 29.45 36.15 1.50
C ALA A 55 30.47 37.31 1.48
N VAL A 56 31.74 37.02 1.17
CA VAL A 56 32.85 37.98 1.15
C VAL A 56 33.74 37.71 -0.09
N PRO A 57 33.23 37.98 -1.31
CA PRO A 57 34.04 37.91 -2.53
C PRO A 57 35.08 39.06 -2.57
N PRO A 58 36.31 38.83 -3.09
CA PRO A 58 37.36 39.85 -3.10
C PRO A 58 37.04 41.22 -3.73
N SER A 59 36.18 41.29 -4.75
CA SER A 59 35.93 42.53 -5.53
C SER A 59 34.62 43.24 -5.20
N TYR A 60 33.79 42.69 -4.31
CA TYR A 60 32.45 43.20 -4.03
C TYR A 60 32.13 43.17 -2.53
N ASP A 61 31.55 44.25 -2.03
CA ASP A 61 30.85 44.28 -0.76
C ASP A 61 29.43 43.71 -0.91
N ALA A 62 29.02 42.87 0.04
CA ALA A 62 27.81 42.05 -0.08
C ALA A 62 26.84 42.27 1.08
N PHE A 63 25.57 42.43 0.74
CA PHE A 63 24.44 42.70 1.62
C PHE A 63 23.38 41.61 1.42
N PHE A 64 22.77 41.10 2.49
CA PHE A 64 21.83 39.97 2.43
C PHE A 64 20.64 40.18 3.36
N SER A 65 19.44 39.81 2.91
CA SER A 65 18.31 39.52 3.80
C SER A 65 17.83 38.08 3.66
N PHE A 66 17.46 37.47 4.80
CA PHE A 66 17.12 36.04 4.89
C PHE A 66 15.78 35.82 5.60
N PRO A 67 14.96 34.84 5.15
CA PRO A 67 13.72 34.48 5.83
C PRO A 67 13.98 33.85 7.21
N ILE A 68 13.25 34.33 8.21
CA ILE A 68 13.28 33.82 9.58
C ILE A 68 12.25 32.70 9.78
N GLN A 69 11.00 32.89 9.33
CA GLN A 69 9.94 31.88 9.56
C GLN A 69 10.11 30.64 8.66
N LYS A 70 10.51 30.83 7.40
CA LYS A 70 10.69 29.78 6.40
C LYS A 70 12.15 29.77 5.92
N SER A 71 13.05 29.35 6.80
CA SER A 71 14.50 29.44 6.57
C SER A 71 14.93 28.82 5.23
N GLY A 72 15.59 29.61 4.37
CA GLY A 72 16.04 29.19 3.04
C GLY A 72 14.98 29.18 1.93
N TYR A 73 13.74 29.61 2.17
CA TYR A 73 12.66 29.62 1.17
C TYR A 73 12.74 30.78 0.15
N SER A 74 13.20 31.94 0.63
CA SER A 74 13.29 33.22 -0.08
C SER A 74 14.60 33.91 0.32
N GLY A 75 14.74 35.21 0.04
CA GLY A 75 15.91 36.02 0.36
C GLY A 75 16.31 36.91 -0.82
N VAL A 76 16.90 38.06 -0.53
CA VAL A 76 17.51 38.96 -1.51
C VAL A 76 18.97 39.26 -1.12
N ALA A 77 19.81 39.58 -2.11
CA ALA A 77 21.18 40.00 -1.89
C ALA A 77 21.58 41.10 -2.86
N THR A 78 22.38 42.07 -2.42
CA THR A 78 22.99 43.08 -3.28
C THR A 78 24.50 43.05 -3.12
N TYR A 79 25.22 43.08 -4.24
CA TYR A 79 26.67 43.18 -4.32
C TYR A 79 27.04 44.52 -4.93
N THR A 80 27.96 45.26 -4.31
CA THR A 80 28.48 46.56 -4.78
C THR A 80 29.98 46.46 -5.01
N ARG A 81 30.45 46.74 -6.22
CA ARG A 81 31.87 46.63 -6.59
C ARG A 81 32.68 47.67 -5.82
N SER A 82 33.49 47.22 -4.86
CA SER A 82 34.14 48.10 -3.87
C SER A 82 35.17 49.07 -4.45
N SER A 83 35.55 48.92 -5.73
CA SER A 83 36.38 49.87 -6.48
C SER A 83 35.58 50.99 -7.16
N THR A 84 34.27 50.83 -7.36
CA THR A 84 33.41 51.76 -8.10
C THR A 84 32.45 52.50 -7.18
N VAL A 85 31.79 51.80 -6.24
CA VAL A 85 30.70 52.36 -5.44
C VAL A 85 30.52 51.64 -4.11
N THR A 86 30.31 52.42 -3.04
CA THR A 86 30.01 51.95 -1.67
C THR A 86 28.75 52.66 -1.17
N PRO A 87 27.75 51.95 -0.63
CA PRO A 87 26.57 52.61 -0.06
C PRO A 87 26.90 53.32 1.26
N LEU A 88 26.30 54.48 1.51
CA LEU A 88 26.37 55.21 2.79
C LEU A 88 25.66 54.45 3.92
N LYS A 89 24.53 53.81 3.60
CA LYS A 89 23.65 53.15 4.57
C LYS A 89 22.99 51.93 3.93
N ALA A 90 22.61 50.95 4.75
CA ALA A 90 21.92 49.75 4.28
C ALA A 90 21.04 49.14 5.39
N GLU A 91 19.85 48.66 5.02
CA GLU A 91 18.86 48.06 5.93
C GLU A 91 18.12 46.87 5.31
N GLU A 92 17.63 45.96 6.18
CA GLU A 92 16.78 44.82 5.82
C GLU A 92 15.30 45.12 6.10
N GLY A 93 14.43 44.78 5.14
CA GLY A 93 12.98 44.87 5.26
C GLY A 93 12.36 46.17 4.75
N LEU A 94 11.03 46.23 4.81
CA LEU A 94 10.22 47.42 4.52
C LEU A 94 9.96 48.27 5.77
N SER A 95 9.93 47.65 6.97
CA SER A 95 9.68 48.36 8.23
C SER A 95 10.94 48.51 9.09
N TYR A 96 10.99 49.58 9.88
CA TYR A 96 12.06 49.85 10.84
C TYR A 96 12.20 48.77 11.95
N LEU A 97 11.20 47.88 12.09
CA LEU A 97 11.07 46.90 13.17
C LEU A 97 12.02 45.71 13.04
N PHE A 98 12.43 45.34 11.81
CA PHE A 98 13.14 44.08 11.55
C PHE A 98 14.63 44.14 11.92
N CYS A 99 15.32 45.19 11.46
CA CYS A 99 16.72 45.51 11.75
C CYS A 99 17.07 45.57 13.24
N SER A 100 16.06 45.69 14.11
CA SER A 100 16.22 45.89 15.55
C SER A 100 16.43 44.60 16.36
N SER A 101 16.32 43.41 15.76
CA SER A 101 16.04 42.18 16.53
C SER A 101 17.15 41.12 16.67
N ARG A 102 17.92 40.76 15.61
CA ARG A 102 18.88 39.62 15.68
C ARG A 102 20.19 39.71 14.90
N GLN A 103 20.22 40.26 13.68
CA GLN A 103 21.38 40.14 12.78
C GLN A 103 22.60 40.98 13.19
N LEU A 104 22.36 42.15 13.79
CA LEU A 104 23.37 43.12 14.21
C LEU A 104 23.24 43.42 15.71
N LYS A 105 24.38 43.55 16.41
CA LYS A 105 24.44 43.91 17.83
C LYS A 105 25.58 44.90 18.09
N PRO A 106 25.33 46.12 18.63
CA PRO A 106 24.01 46.72 18.82
C PRO A 106 23.26 46.92 17.49
N PRO A 107 21.91 47.08 17.51
CA PRO A 107 21.11 47.43 16.34
C PRO A 107 21.55 48.72 15.62
N LEU A 108 20.98 48.97 14.44
CA LEU A 108 21.16 50.23 13.71
C LEU A 108 20.55 51.41 14.49
N THR A 109 21.39 52.41 14.76
CA THR A 109 21.01 53.74 15.27
C THR A 109 20.27 54.55 14.20
N SER A 110 19.61 55.65 14.59
CA SER A 110 18.83 56.48 13.66
C SER A 110 19.65 57.12 12.55
N SER A 111 20.95 57.37 12.77
CA SER A 111 21.86 57.89 11.73
C SER A 111 22.33 56.81 10.74
N GLU A 112 22.37 55.54 11.16
CA GLU A 112 22.74 54.40 10.29
C GLU A 112 21.56 53.87 9.44
N ARG A 113 20.33 54.31 9.72
CA ARG A 113 19.11 53.96 8.99
C ARG A 113 18.94 54.80 7.74
N VAL A 114 18.43 54.19 6.66
CA VAL A 114 18.27 54.89 5.36
C VAL A 114 17.40 56.13 5.55
N SER A 115 16.27 55.97 6.23
CA SER A 115 15.31 57.04 6.52
C SER A 115 15.24 57.43 8.00
N SER A 116 14.66 58.60 8.23
CA SER A 116 14.09 59.02 9.50
C SER A 116 13.05 58.00 10.02
N PRO A 117 12.96 57.76 11.35
CA PRO A 117 11.95 56.87 11.93
C PRO A 117 10.50 57.18 11.52
N GLU A 118 10.22 58.45 11.24
CA GLU A 118 8.91 59.00 10.88
C GLU A 118 8.50 58.64 9.44
N CYS A 119 9.46 58.43 8.53
CA CYS A 119 9.23 58.09 7.12
C CYS A 119 9.23 56.57 6.83
N TYR A 120 9.04 55.74 7.86
CA TYR A 120 8.67 54.33 7.71
C TYR A 120 7.15 54.16 7.89
N PRO A 121 6.54 53.13 7.28
CA PRO A 121 5.14 52.77 7.58
C PRO A 121 4.94 52.47 9.09
N ASP A 122 4.26 53.38 9.80
CA ASP A 122 3.77 53.17 11.17
C ASP A 122 2.72 52.05 11.17
N SER A 123 2.41 51.56 12.37
CA SER A 123 1.18 50.85 12.74
C SER A 123 -0.14 51.61 12.46
N ARG A 124 -0.11 52.68 11.65
CA ARG A 124 -1.23 53.52 11.21
C ARG A 124 -1.10 53.85 9.72
N VAL A 125 -1.10 52.81 8.88
CA VAL A 125 -1.15 52.96 7.41
C VAL A 125 -2.55 53.44 7.00
N ALA A 126 -2.75 54.76 7.05
CA ALA A 126 -3.82 55.47 6.37
C ALA A 126 -3.22 56.20 5.16
N ILE A 127 -3.80 56.00 3.98
CA ILE A 127 -3.38 56.71 2.77
C ILE A 127 -3.93 58.14 2.86
N VAL A 128 -3.07 59.14 2.76
CA VAL A 128 -3.47 60.51 2.49
C VAL A 128 -3.48 60.69 0.97
N PRO A 129 -4.59 61.16 0.36
CA PRO A 129 -4.61 61.42 -1.08
C PRO A 129 -3.76 62.64 -1.43
N GLY A 130 -3.11 62.62 -2.60
CA GLY A 130 -2.65 63.83 -3.26
C GLY A 130 -3.82 64.54 -3.94
N ASP A 131 -3.79 65.87 -4.00
CA ASP A 131 -4.95 66.70 -4.31
C ASP A 131 -5.49 66.55 -5.75
N ALA A 132 -6.56 65.77 -5.90
CA ALA A 132 -7.48 65.77 -7.02
C ALA A 132 -8.89 65.38 -6.53
N GLU A 133 -9.93 65.99 -7.09
CA GLU A 133 -11.32 65.67 -6.72
C GLU A 133 -11.73 64.30 -7.31
N LEU A 134 -11.84 63.29 -6.44
CA LEU A 134 -12.23 61.91 -6.81
C LEU A 134 -13.69 61.61 -6.49
N SER A 135 -14.26 60.61 -7.14
CA SER A 135 -15.66 60.22 -6.95
C SER A 135 -15.91 59.43 -5.66
N ASP A 136 -17.14 59.49 -5.13
CA ASP A 136 -17.54 58.76 -3.91
C ASP A 136 -17.25 57.24 -4.00
N ASP A 137 -17.48 56.65 -5.18
CA ASP A 137 -17.25 55.24 -5.47
C ASP A 137 -15.75 54.86 -5.48
N GLU A 138 -14.83 55.82 -5.66
CA GLU A 138 -13.38 55.61 -5.51
C GLU A 138 -12.94 55.83 -4.05
N GLN A 139 -13.56 56.78 -3.37
CA GLN A 139 -13.33 57.09 -1.97
C GLN A 139 -13.63 55.88 -1.08
N GLU A 140 -14.73 55.15 -1.29
CA GLU A 140 -15.05 53.94 -0.53
C GLU A 140 -14.08 52.78 -0.81
N ARG A 141 -13.64 52.61 -2.08
CA ARG A 141 -12.63 51.60 -2.44
C ARG A 141 -11.24 51.88 -1.84
N HIS A 142 -10.87 53.14 -1.61
CA HIS A 142 -9.58 53.51 -1.01
C HIS A 142 -9.60 53.67 0.52
N THR A 143 -10.73 53.98 1.15
CA THR A 143 -10.81 54.26 2.60
C THR A 143 -10.76 53.00 3.49
N THR A 144 -10.80 51.79 2.92
CA THR A 144 -10.59 50.52 3.66
C THR A 144 -9.11 50.24 3.99
N GLY A 145 -8.40 51.27 4.48
CA GLY A 145 -7.04 51.21 4.99
C GLY A 145 -6.95 50.36 6.27
N LYS A 146 -6.79 49.05 6.10
CA LYS A 146 -6.54 48.11 7.20
C LYS A 146 -5.28 48.54 7.96
N LEU A 147 -5.48 48.95 9.21
CA LEU A 147 -4.43 49.37 10.13
C LEU A 147 -3.50 48.18 10.47
N LEU A 148 -2.36 48.05 9.77
CA LEU A 148 -1.45 46.92 9.96
C LEU A 148 -0.76 46.98 11.32
N LEU A 149 -0.97 45.97 12.14
CA LEU A 149 -0.37 45.89 13.47
C LEU A 149 1.16 45.68 13.36
N SER A 150 1.91 46.10 14.39
CA SER A 150 3.37 45.90 14.41
C SER A 150 3.81 44.43 14.37
N THR A 151 2.90 43.48 14.61
CA THR A 151 3.07 42.04 14.40
C THR A 151 2.92 41.61 12.94
N GLU A 152 2.08 42.30 12.16
CA GLU A 152 1.85 42.03 10.74
C GLU A 152 2.99 42.59 9.89
N LEU A 153 3.45 43.82 10.15
CA LEU A 153 4.66 44.39 9.54
C LEU A 153 5.89 43.49 9.75
N LYS A 154 6.10 43.02 10.99
CA LYS A 154 7.14 42.02 11.31
C LYS A 154 6.95 40.69 10.58
N SER A 155 5.72 40.32 10.22
CA SER A 155 5.43 39.11 9.45
C SER A 155 5.86 39.26 7.99
N LEU A 156 5.56 40.41 7.36
CA LEU A 156 6.00 40.75 6.00
C LEU A 156 7.53 40.70 5.88
N ASP A 157 8.24 41.39 6.77
CA ASP A 157 9.71 41.43 6.77
C ASP A 157 10.34 40.07 7.06
N SER A 158 9.66 39.19 7.81
CA SER A 158 10.21 37.88 8.23
C SER A 158 10.43 36.86 7.11
N GLU A 159 10.07 37.17 5.85
CA GLU A 159 10.46 36.40 4.67
C GLU A 159 11.73 36.94 3.97
N GLY A 160 12.38 38.00 4.50
CA GLY A 160 13.69 38.49 4.03
C GLY A 160 13.68 38.98 2.59
N ARG A 161 12.60 39.67 2.18
CA ARG A 161 12.27 39.98 0.78
C ARG A 161 12.82 41.31 0.26
N VAL A 162 13.39 42.14 1.12
CA VAL A 162 13.83 43.50 0.77
C VAL A 162 15.18 43.84 1.40
N LEU A 163 16.04 44.47 0.61
CA LEU A 163 17.21 45.23 1.04
C LEU A 163 17.09 46.65 0.48
N THR A 164 17.34 47.64 1.33
CA THR A 164 17.34 49.05 0.95
C THR A 164 18.74 49.63 1.19
N LEU A 165 19.36 50.20 0.17
CA LEU A 165 20.72 50.75 0.20
C LEU A 165 20.70 52.22 -0.23
N ASP A 166 21.40 53.08 0.50
CA ASP A 166 21.54 54.51 0.21
C ASP A 166 22.90 54.77 -0.47
N PHE A 167 22.91 55.37 -1.67
CA PHE A 167 24.12 55.71 -2.42
C PHE A 167 24.38 57.23 -2.47
N GLY A 168 23.68 58.02 -1.66
CA GLY A 168 23.66 59.49 -1.73
C GLY A 168 22.72 59.97 -2.82
N MET A 169 23.15 59.84 -4.08
CA MET A 169 22.39 60.20 -5.29
C MET A 169 20.98 59.58 -5.33
N PHE A 170 20.86 58.30 -4.98
CA PHE A 170 19.60 57.56 -4.98
C PHE A 170 19.55 56.52 -3.86
N VAL A 171 18.33 56.13 -3.50
CA VAL A 171 18.05 54.97 -2.64
C VAL A 171 17.64 53.79 -3.53
N LEU A 172 18.37 52.69 -3.46
CA LEU A 172 18.07 51.46 -4.20
C LEU A 172 17.30 50.49 -3.30
N ILE A 173 16.15 50.01 -3.78
CA ILE A 173 15.33 48.99 -3.12
C ILE A 173 15.40 47.71 -3.96
N ASN A 174 16.11 46.70 -3.48
CA ASN A 174 16.15 45.35 -4.05
C ASN A 174 15.03 44.51 -3.45
N VAL A 175 14.04 44.11 -4.26
CA VAL A 175 12.79 43.48 -3.81
C VAL A 175 12.51 42.15 -4.51
N TYR A 176 11.96 41.21 -3.74
CA TYR A 176 11.37 39.96 -4.22
C TYR A 176 9.92 39.85 -3.74
N CYS A 177 8.96 40.34 -4.54
CA CYS A 177 7.54 40.39 -4.16
C CYS A 177 6.94 38.98 -3.96
N PRO A 178 5.87 38.82 -3.16
CA PRO A 178 5.15 37.57 -3.07
C PRO A 178 4.44 37.19 -4.39
N ASN A 179 4.36 35.89 -4.66
CA ASN A 179 3.61 35.32 -5.79
C ASN A 179 2.20 34.88 -5.35
N ASP A 180 1.26 34.81 -6.30
CA ASP A 180 -0.17 34.50 -6.16
C ASP A 180 -0.43 32.99 -5.89
N GLY A 181 0.39 32.35 -5.06
CA GLY A 181 0.47 30.88 -4.96
C GLY A 181 -0.76 30.17 -4.39
N SER A 182 -1.68 30.91 -3.77
CA SER A 182 -3.00 30.46 -3.31
C SER A 182 -3.86 31.68 -2.92
N GLU A 183 -5.18 31.51 -2.89
CA GLU A 183 -6.13 32.52 -2.38
C GLU A 183 -5.78 32.96 -0.95
N GLU A 184 -5.45 31.99 -0.08
CA GLU A 184 -4.96 32.23 1.30
C GLU A 184 -3.72 33.14 1.38
N ARG A 185 -2.97 33.29 0.27
CA ARG A 185 -1.72 34.04 0.21
C ARG A 185 -1.88 35.42 -0.44
N LEU A 186 -2.95 35.67 -1.18
CA LEU A 186 -3.22 36.96 -1.83
C LEU A 186 -3.21 38.14 -0.84
N PRO A 187 -3.84 38.08 0.36
CA PRO A 187 -3.79 39.19 1.33
C PRO A 187 -2.37 39.57 1.76
N PHE A 188 -1.45 38.60 1.91
CA PHE A 188 -0.05 38.87 2.25
C PHE A 188 0.68 39.59 1.11
N LYS A 189 0.34 39.30 -0.16
CA LYS A 189 0.89 40.02 -1.31
C LYS A 189 0.39 41.46 -1.33
N ASN A 190 -0.91 41.65 -1.13
CA ASN A 190 -1.54 42.97 -1.19
C ASN A 190 -1.03 43.87 -0.04
N ASP A 191 -0.95 43.33 1.19
CA ASP A 191 -0.33 44.02 2.34
C ASP A 191 1.15 44.35 2.06
N PHE A 192 1.91 43.46 1.40
CA PHE A 192 3.31 43.72 1.01
C PHE A 192 3.45 44.84 -0.04
N HIS A 193 2.58 44.84 -1.07
CA HIS A 193 2.56 45.85 -2.12
C HIS A 193 2.23 47.24 -1.55
N ARG A 194 1.20 47.34 -0.70
CA ARG A 194 0.79 48.59 -0.03
C ARG A 194 1.92 49.17 0.84
N VAL A 195 2.63 48.33 1.60
CA VAL A 195 3.75 48.76 2.46
C VAL A 195 4.97 49.15 1.63
N LEU A 196 5.24 48.47 0.51
CA LEU A 196 6.30 48.83 -0.44
C LEU A 196 6.04 50.18 -1.12
N GLU A 197 4.82 50.41 -1.64
CA GLU A 197 4.41 51.70 -2.20
C GLU A 197 4.52 52.82 -1.16
N THR A 198 4.00 52.61 0.06
CA THR A 198 4.10 53.59 1.16
C THR A 198 5.56 53.97 1.44
N ARG A 199 6.47 52.99 1.43
CA ARG A 199 7.90 53.21 1.66
C ARG A 199 8.56 54.01 0.52
N ILE A 200 8.17 53.74 -0.73
CA ILE A 200 8.66 54.48 -1.91
C ILE A 200 8.14 55.92 -1.91
N ARG A 201 6.84 56.12 -1.69
CA ARG A 201 6.22 57.45 -1.63
C ARG A 201 6.81 58.30 -0.51
N ALA A 202 7.01 57.76 0.69
CA ALA A 202 7.68 58.48 1.78
C ALA A 202 9.10 58.95 1.41
N LEU A 203 9.90 58.11 0.73
CA LEU A 203 11.24 58.48 0.25
C LEU A 203 11.18 59.65 -0.74
N ILE A 204 10.25 59.63 -1.70
CA ILE A 204 10.12 60.63 -2.77
C ILE A 204 9.51 61.94 -2.25
N GLU A 205 8.39 61.84 -1.55
CA GLU A 205 7.50 62.98 -1.25
C GLU A 205 7.92 63.70 0.04
N GLN A 206 8.32 62.93 1.07
CA GLN A 206 8.68 63.44 2.41
C GLN A 206 10.20 63.65 2.55
N GLU A 207 11.02 62.65 2.20
CA GLU A 207 12.49 62.74 2.32
C GLU A 207 13.19 63.30 1.07
N ARG A 208 12.44 63.57 -0.02
CA ARG A 208 12.93 64.15 -1.28
C ARG A 208 14.14 63.40 -1.86
N ARG A 209 14.09 62.08 -1.80
CA ARG A 209 15.10 61.15 -2.34
C ARG A 209 14.68 60.60 -3.69
N GLU A 210 15.63 60.52 -4.61
CA GLU A 210 15.49 59.72 -5.83
C GLU A 210 15.55 58.22 -5.49
N VAL A 211 14.76 57.40 -6.21
CA VAL A 211 14.57 55.97 -5.89
C VAL A 211 14.78 55.10 -7.12
N ILE A 212 15.49 53.98 -6.93
CA ILE A 212 15.62 52.90 -7.91
C ILE A 212 15.03 51.62 -7.29
N LEU A 213 13.87 51.16 -7.79
CA LEU A 213 13.27 49.88 -7.40
C LEU A 213 13.71 48.79 -8.39
N VAL A 214 14.28 47.69 -7.88
CA VAL A 214 14.78 46.59 -8.72
C VAL A 214 14.30 45.22 -8.26
N GLY A 215 13.90 44.37 -9.23
CA GLY A 215 13.72 42.94 -9.03
C GLY A 215 12.42 42.35 -9.55
N ASP A 216 12.12 41.15 -9.07
CA ASP A 216 10.94 40.37 -9.44
C ASP A 216 9.71 40.83 -8.64
N LEU A 217 8.94 41.73 -9.24
CA LEU A 217 7.70 42.27 -8.68
C LEU A 217 6.52 41.29 -8.72
N ASN A 218 6.66 40.09 -9.30
CA ASN A 218 5.58 39.10 -9.46
C ASN A 218 4.28 39.68 -10.06
N ALA A 219 4.43 40.64 -10.98
CA ALA A 219 3.37 41.33 -11.70
C ALA A 219 3.84 41.68 -13.13
N CYS A 220 2.94 42.18 -13.99
CA CYS A 220 3.26 42.71 -15.32
C CYS A 220 2.63 44.10 -15.49
N ALA A 221 3.39 45.04 -16.09
CA ALA A 221 3.02 46.44 -16.23
C ALA A 221 2.21 46.73 -17.51
N ALA A 222 2.39 45.91 -18.54
CA ALA A 222 1.70 46.00 -19.82
C ALA A 222 1.22 44.63 -20.31
N MET A 223 0.14 44.59 -21.11
CA MET A 223 -0.33 43.35 -21.75
C MET A 223 0.74 42.67 -22.62
N ILE A 224 1.64 43.45 -23.21
CA ILE A 224 2.78 42.98 -24.03
C ILE A 224 3.84 42.23 -23.20
N ASP A 225 3.86 42.42 -21.88
CA ASP A 225 4.77 41.75 -20.93
C ASP A 225 4.30 40.34 -20.54
N HIS A 226 3.14 39.90 -21.02
CA HIS A 226 2.59 38.57 -20.78
C HIS A 226 2.30 37.87 -22.12
N CYS A 227 2.87 36.68 -22.37
CA CYS A 227 2.70 35.98 -23.66
C CYS A 227 1.24 35.69 -24.04
N GLU A 228 0.35 35.52 -23.06
CA GLU A 228 -1.10 35.33 -23.27
C GLU A 228 -1.94 36.60 -23.02
N GLY A 229 -1.34 37.80 -22.90
CA GLY A 229 -2.08 39.03 -22.55
C GLY A 229 -3.29 39.30 -23.44
N GLN A 230 -3.12 39.15 -24.76
CA GLN A 230 -4.20 39.29 -25.75
C GLN A 230 -5.25 38.16 -25.72
N ILE A 231 -4.95 37.02 -25.09
CA ILE A 231 -5.92 35.92 -24.87
C ILE A 231 -6.76 36.24 -23.62
N ILE A 232 -6.14 36.76 -22.56
CA ILE A 232 -6.83 37.21 -21.33
C ILE A 232 -7.86 38.30 -21.66
N VAL A 233 -7.48 39.30 -22.48
CA VAL A 233 -8.39 40.34 -23.02
C VAL A 233 -9.60 39.73 -23.72
N LYS A 234 -9.37 38.83 -24.69
CA LYS A 234 -10.45 38.16 -25.44
C LYS A 234 -11.36 37.32 -24.55
N ARG A 235 -10.82 36.72 -23.49
CA ARG A 235 -11.61 35.98 -22.50
C ARG A 235 -12.53 36.91 -21.70
N GLY A 236 -12.03 38.07 -21.29
CA GLY A 236 -12.86 39.11 -20.64
C GLY A 236 -14.04 39.54 -21.52
N ILE A 237 -13.78 39.84 -22.79
CA ILE A 237 -14.82 40.19 -23.77
C ILE A 237 -15.86 39.05 -23.91
N ALA A 238 -15.43 37.79 -23.96
CA ALA A 238 -16.32 36.63 -24.02
C ALA A 238 -17.11 36.40 -22.72
N GLU A 239 -16.58 36.82 -21.57
CA GLU A 239 -17.23 36.82 -20.25
C GLU A 239 -18.12 38.07 -20.03
N GLY A 240 -18.21 38.99 -21.00
CA GLY A 240 -19.04 40.20 -20.94
C GLY A 240 -18.42 41.38 -20.18
N LYS A 241 -17.09 41.35 -19.96
CA LYS A 241 -16.29 42.44 -19.38
C LYS A 241 -15.72 43.36 -20.47
N ASP A 242 -15.30 44.57 -20.08
CA ASP A 242 -14.38 45.34 -20.94
C ASP A 242 -13.06 44.56 -21.08
N GLY A 243 -12.55 44.49 -22.30
CA GLY A 243 -11.44 43.61 -22.63
C GLY A 243 -10.10 44.04 -22.04
N GLU A 244 -9.76 45.33 -22.12
CA GLU A 244 -8.46 45.81 -21.63
C GLU A 244 -8.49 46.08 -20.13
N GLU A 245 -9.63 46.54 -19.60
CA GLU A 245 -9.82 46.71 -18.15
C GLU A 245 -9.73 45.37 -17.41
N TRP A 246 -10.30 44.29 -17.96
CA TRP A 246 -10.25 42.94 -17.38
C TRP A 246 -8.83 42.41 -17.20
N PHE A 247 -7.87 42.79 -18.05
CA PHE A 247 -6.46 42.40 -17.84
C PHE A 247 -5.89 42.96 -16.54
N TRP A 248 -6.41 44.09 -16.05
CA TRP A 248 -6.04 44.68 -14.75
C TRP A 248 -6.91 44.12 -13.63
N GLU A 249 -8.23 44.04 -13.80
CA GLU A 249 -9.18 43.49 -12.82
C GLU A 249 -8.86 42.04 -12.41
N GLU A 250 -8.42 41.19 -13.36
CA GLU A 250 -8.07 39.78 -13.07
C GLU A 250 -7.00 39.66 -11.96
N LYS A 251 -6.15 40.68 -11.78
CA LYS A 251 -5.07 40.68 -10.77
C LYS A 251 -4.74 42.07 -10.24
N GLU A 252 -5.14 42.35 -9.00
CA GLU A 252 -4.74 43.53 -8.19
C GLU A 252 -3.25 43.87 -8.32
N GLY A 253 -2.37 42.87 -8.34
CA GLY A 253 -0.93 43.07 -8.46
C GLY A 253 -0.46 43.69 -9.79
N ARG A 254 -1.23 43.53 -10.88
CA ARG A 254 -0.99 44.23 -12.17
C ARG A 254 -1.49 45.67 -12.10
N GLN A 255 -2.68 45.89 -11.53
CA GLN A 255 -3.25 47.23 -11.32
C GLN A 255 -2.31 48.09 -10.47
N TRP A 256 -1.87 47.59 -9.31
CA TRP A 256 -0.89 48.25 -8.46
C TRP A 256 0.39 48.67 -9.21
N LEU A 257 0.91 47.80 -10.09
CA LEU A 257 2.10 48.11 -10.88
C LEU A 257 1.81 49.15 -11.99
N ARG A 258 0.62 49.10 -12.62
CA ARG A 258 0.16 50.12 -13.57
C ARG A 258 0.03 51.50 -12.91
N ASP A 259 -0.46 51.56 -11.68
CA ASP A 259 -0.75 52.79 -10.94
C ASP A 259 0.52 53.44 -10.33
N MET A 260 1.56 52.66 -10.05
CA MET A 260 2.88 53.15 -9.66
C MET A 260 3.66 53.81 -10.81
N LEU A 261 3.30 53.54 -12.06
CA LEU A 261 4.05 53.92 -13.25
C LEU A 261 3.56 55.21 -13.91
N ILE A 262 4.51 56.02 -14.35
CA ILE A 262 4.31 57.21 -15.18
C ILE A 262 4.29 56.76 -16.65
N TRP A 263 3.19 57.06 -17.34
CA TRP A 263 2.97 56.71 -18.74
C TRP A 263 3.16 57.94 -19.64
N GLU A 264 3.79 57.76 -20.81
CA GLU A 264 4.02 58.86 -21.75
C GLU A 264 2.74 59.24 -22.52
N GLU A 265 2.59 60.53 -22.83
CA GLU A 265 1.47 61.02 -23.63
C GLU A 265 1.48 60.38 -25.04
N GLY A 266 0.29 60.01 -25.53
CA GLY A 266 0.15 59.31 -26.82
C GLY A 266 0.29 57.79 -26.77
N SER A 267 0.74 57.20 -25.66
CA SER A 267 0.90 55.73 -25.49
C SER A 267 -0.41 54.91 -25.47
N GLY A 268 -1.57 55.55 -25.66
CA GLY A 268 -2.91 54.98 -25.53
C GLY A 268 -3.35 54.73 -24.08
N ARG A 269 -2.43 54.82 -23.10
CA ARG A 269 -2.66 54.42 -21.69
C ARG A 269 -2.82 55.64 -20.79
N LYS A 270 -4.00 56.27 -20.82
CA LYS A 270 -4.35 57.25 -19.78
C LYS A 270 -4.59 56.55 -18.43
N VAL A 271 -3.92 57.06 -17.39
CA VAL A 271 -4.29 56.98 -15.98
C VAL A 271 -3.96 58.35 -15.40
N GLU A 272 -4.84 58.92 -14.60
CA GLU A 272 -4.66 60.29 -14.10
C GLU A 272 -3.82 60.32 -12.81
N GLY A 273 -2.77 61.15 -12.80
CA GLY A 273 -2.11 61.70 -11.61
C GLY A 273 -1.26 60.81 -10.70
N ARG A 274 -1.42 59.47 -10.65
CA ARG A 274 -0.90 58.66 -9.51
C ARG A 274 0.52 58.09 -9.63
N GLY A 275 1.08 57.97 -10.83
CA GLY A 275 2.39 57.35 -11.07
C GLY A 275 3.57 58.15 -10.50
N CYS A 276 4.57 57.47 -9.94
CA CYS A 276 5.77 58.09 -9.38
C CYS A 276 7.11 57.51 -9.87
N LEU A 277 7.09 56.40 -10.63
CA LEU A 277 8.26 55.74 -11.20
C LEU A 277 8.13 55.56 -12.71
N VAL A 278 9.26 55.44 -13.40
CA VAL A 278 9.37 55.18 -14.86
C VAL A 278 9.95 53.78 -15.09
N ASP A 279 9.32 52.97 -15.93
CA ASP A 279 9.91 51.74 -16.47
C ASP A 279 10.95 52.11 -17.52
N VAL A 280 12.22 52.05 -17.12
CA VAL A 280 13.35 52.39 -17.97
C VAL A 280 13.48 51.44 -19.16
N VAL A 281 13.21 50.15 -18.96
CA VAL A 281 13.39 49.13 -20.01
C VAL A 281 12.30 49.28 -21.07
N ARG A 282 11.05 49.56 -20.66
CA ARG A 282 9.98 49.89 -21.62
C ARG A 282 10.13 51.27 -22.25
N LYS A 283 10.80 52.24 -21.61
CA LYS A 283 11.15 53.52 -22.26
C LYS A 283 12.13 53.33 -23.43
N PHE A 284 13.11 52.42 -23.31
CA PHE A 284 14.03 52.09 -24.40
C PHE A 284 13.41 51.09 -25.42
N HIS A 285 12.50 50.22 -25.00
CA HIS A 285 11.92 49.14 -25.83
C HIS A 285 10.37 49.10 -25.78
N PRO A 286 9.65 50.17 -26.18
CA PRO A 286 8.21 50.29 -25.96
C PRO A 286 7.40 49.17 -26.66
N ASP A 287 7.58 49.00 -27.97
CA ASP A 287 6.82 48.06 -28.79
C ASP A 287 7.43 46.65 -28.89
N ARG A 288 8.51 46.36 -28.15
CA ARG A 288 9.25 45.10 -28.26
C ARG A 288 8.43 43.93 -27.73
N LYS A 289 7.79 43.21 -28.66
CA LYS A 289 7.09 41.93 -28.41
C LYS A 289 8.10 40.84 -28.07
N GLY A 290 7.70 39.88 -27.22
CA GLY A 290 8.59 38.81 -26.76
C GLY A 290 9.67 39.28 -25.77
N MET A 291 9.58 40.50 -25.23
CA MET A 291 10.48 40.94 -24.17
C MET A 291 9.97 40.39 -22.84
N TYR A 292 10.57 39.29 -22.37
CA TYR A 292 10.25 38.62 -21.11
C TYR A 292 11.52 38.29 -20.35
N THR A 293 11.43 38.23 -19.03
CA THR A 293 12.49 37.70 -18.16
C THR A 293 12.16 36.33 -17.60
N CYS A 294 10.88 36.03 -17.33
CA CYS A 294 10.47 34.87 -16.54
C CYS A 294 9.76 33.80 -17.38
N TRP A 295 10.36 32.60 -17.48
CA TRP A 295 9.82 31.46 -18.22
C TRP A 295 9.65 30.20 -17.35
N ASN A 296 8.55 29.48 -17.53
CA ASN A 296 8.32 28.22 -16.83
C ASN A 296 9.26 27.10 -17.31
N THR A 297 10.36 26.88 -16.58
CA THR A 297 11.39 25.87 -16.88
C THR A 297 10.85 24.45 -17.02
N LYS A 298 9.79 24.08 -16.29
CA LYS A 298 9.16 22.74 -16.37
C LYS A 298 8.49 22.48 -17.72
N LEU A 299 8.16 23.54 -18.46
CA LEU A 299 7.53 23.46 -19.77
C LEU A 299 8.52 23.53 -20.94
N SER A 300 9.81 23.84 -20.69
CA SER A 300 10.76 24.36 -21.69
C SER A 300 10.29 25.68 -22.35
N ALA A 301 9.58 26.53 -21.59
CA ALA A 301 8.97 27.76 -22.11
C ALA A 301 9.97 28.83 -22.60
N ARG A 302 11.23 28.77 -22.14
CA ARG A 302 12.28 29.71 -22.57
C ARG A 302 12.75 29.46 -24.01
N ASP A 303 12.63 28.23 -24.51
CA ASP A 303 13.09 27.84 -25.85
C ASP A 303 12.14 28.35 -26.95
N SER A 304 10.86 28.60 -26.62
CA SER A 304 9.84 29.26 -27.46
C SER A 304 9.55 30.70 -27.06
N ASN A 305 10.27 31.23 -26.07
CA ASN A 305 10.02 32.55 -25.48
C ASN A 305 8.58 32.77 -24.95
N TYR A 306 7.93 31.72 -24.43
CA TYR A 306 6.62 31.78 -23.77
C TYR A 306 6.75 32.32 -22.34
N GLY A 307 6.94 33.65 -22.20
CA GLY A 307 7.26 34.32 -20.93
C GLY A 307 6.05 34.93 -20.22
N THR A 308 6.13 35.03 -18.90
CA THR A 308 5.00 35.44 -18.03
C THR A 308 5.08 36.87 -17.50
N ARG A 309 6.27 37.46 -17.43
CA ARG A 309 6.53 38.86 -17.02
C ARG A 309 7.96 39.27 -17.35
N ILE A 310 8.25 40.54 -17.06
CA ILE A 310 9.57 41.17 -17.00
C ILE A 310 9.95 41.34 -15.50
N ASP A 311 11.24 41.40 -15.19
CA ASP A 311 11.80 41.82 -13.88
C ASP A 311 12.21 43.27 -14.04
N TYR A 312 11.79 44.16 -13.14
CA TYR A 312 11.83 45.59 -13.43
C TYR A 312 13.06 46.29 -12.84
N ILE A 313 13.49 47.35 -13.52
CA ILE A 313 14.32 48.43 -12.97
C ILE A 313 13.50 49.71 -13.19
N LEU A 314 12.86 50.17 -12.12
CA LEU A 314 12.01 51.37 -12.12
C LEU A 314 12.74 52.51 -11.42
N VAL A 315 12.70 53.71 -11.98
CA VAL A 315 13.42 54.88 -11.45
C VAL A 315 12.51 56.09 -11.29
N THR A 316 12.81 56.98 -10.36
CA THR A 316 12.19 58.31 -10.30
C THR A 316 12.57 59.16 -11.53
N PRO A 317 11.69 60.07 -12.01
CA PRO A 317 11.90 60.80 -13.27
C PRO A 317 13.25 61.52 -13.42
N ASN A 318 13.79 62.10 -12.35
CA ASN A 318 15.05 62.86 -12.40
C ASN A 318 16.29 61.97 -12.61
N LEU A 319 16.16 60.64 -12.43
CA LEU A 319 17.22 59.67 -12.74
C LEU A 319 17.21 59.25 -14.22
N VAL A 320 16.12 59.45 -14.96
CA VAL A 320 16.01 59.04 -16.37
C VAL A 320 17.09 59.66 -17.27
N PRO A 321 17.47 60.96 -17.14
CA PRO A 321 18.56 61.55 -17.93
C PRO A 321 19.95 60.95 -17.66
N TRP A 322 20.15 60.24 -16.55
CA TRP A 322 21.40 59.53 -16.28
C TRP A 322 21.47 58.17 -16.98
N VAL A 323 20.37 57.63 -17.48
CA VAL A 323 20.36 56.32 -18.16
C VAL A 323 20.87 56.45 -19.59
N LYS A 324 21.88 55.63 -19.90
CA LYS A 324 22.53 55.53 -21.20
C LYS A 324 21.99 54.37 -22.06
N ASP A 325 21.70 53.23 -21.43
CA ASP A 325 21.21 52.01 -22.08
C ASP A 325 20.42 51.16 -21.09
N ALA A 326 19.50 50.34 -21.59
CA ALA A 326 18.69 49.41 -20.80
C ALA A 326 18.19 48.24 -21.66
N ASP A 327 18.46 47.00 -21.25
CA ASP A 327 17.88 45.79 -21.87
C ASP A 327 17.83 44.59 -20.90
N ILE A 328 17.03 43.59 -21.27
CA ILE A 328 17.06 42.24 -20.74
C ILE A 328 18.22 41.42 -21.36
N GLN A 329 18.70 40.40 -20.65
CA GLN A 329 19.80 39.53 -21.13
C GLN A 329 19.35 38.07 -21.31
N PRO A 330 18.42 37.76 -22.25
CA PRO A 330 17.82 36.43 -22.40
C PRO A 330 18.81 35.31 -22.75
N GLN A 331 19.99 35.65 -23.27
CA GLN A 331 21.12 34.74 -23.48
C GLN A 331 21.75 34.20 -22.19
N VAL A 332 21.61 34.91 -21.06
CA VAL A 332 22.22 34.58 -19.77
C VAL A 332 21.36 33.54 -19.05
N LYS A 333 21.79 32.27 -19.11
CA LYS A 333 21.09 31.10 -18.53
C LYS A 333 21.55 30.81 -17.10
N GLY A 334 20.83 29.96 -16.38
CA GLY A 334 21.14 29.55 -15.00
C GLY A 334 20.00 29.75 -13.99
N SER A 335 18.92 30.41 -14.42
CA SER A 335 17.67 30.59 -13.68
C SER A 335 16.47 30.40 -14.63
N ASP A 336 15.25 30.26 -14.08
CA ASP A 336 14.00 30.47 -14.83
C ASP A 336 13.82 31.94 -15.25
N HIS A 337 14.60 32.86 -14.65
CA HIS A 337 14.71 34.25 -15.06
C HIS A 337 15.99 34.54 -15.89
N CYS A 338 16.03 35.68 -16.57
CA CYS A 338 17.27 36.31 -17.06
C CYS A 338 17.55 37.64 -16.34
N PRO A 339 18.79 38.14 -16.36
CA PRO A 339 19.10 39.48 -15.86
C PRO A 339 18.44 40.58 -16.67
N VAL A 340 18.34 41.75 -16.04
CA VAL A 340 17.98 43.04 -16.61
C VAL A 340 19.00 44.05 -16.13
N TYR A 341 19.45 44.97 -16.99
CA TYR A 341 20.42 46.00 -16.62
C TYR A 341 20.00 47.40 -17.06
N ILE A 342 20.55 48.40 -16.38
CA ILE A 342 20.69 49.76 -16.88
C ILE A 342 22.16 50.18 -16.81
N ASP A 343 22.62 50.88 -17.84
CA ASP A 343 23.88 51.63 -17.80
C ASP A 343 23.59 53.09 -17.49
N LEU A 344 24.37 53.67 -16.60
CA LEU A 344 24.38 55.09 -16.31
C LEU A 344 25.57 55.78 -16.99
N TYR A 345 25.32 56.96 -17.56
CA TYR A 345 26.36 57.86 -18.04
C TYR A 345 27.30 58.24 -16.90
N ASP A 346 28.61 58.24 -17.18
CA ASP A 346 29.62 58.63 -16.18
C ASP A 346 29.71 60.15 -16.00
N GLU A 347 29.15 60.93 -16.93
CA GLU A 347 28.88 62.37 -16.81
C GLU A 347 27.61 62.79 -17.58
N ILE A 348 26.87 63.79 -17.10
CA ILE A 348 25.76 64.44 -17.83
C ILE A 348 25.85 65.97 -17.74
N MET A 349 25.11 66.66 -18.61
CA MET A 349 24.87 68.10 -18.48
C MET A 349 23.72 68.35 -17.50
N GLY A 350 24.01 68.99 -16.36
CA GLY A 350 23.00 69.43 -15.40
C GLY A 350 22.21 70.64 -15.88
N GLN A 351 21.11 70.96 -15.18
CA GLN A 351 20.19 72.06 -15.54
C GLN A 351 20.89 73.43 -15.64
N ASP A 352 21.93 73.65 -14.83
CA ASP A 352 22.82 74.84 -14.86
C ASP A 352 23.77 74.90 -16.09
N SER A 353 23.66 73.99 -17.06
CA SER A 353 24.66 73.77 -18.13
C SER A 353 26.07 73.40 -17.62
N LYS A 354 26.18 72.92 -16.38
CA LYS A 354 27.43 72.40 -15.78
C LYS A 354 27.53 70.89 -16.00
N ILE A 355 28.72 70.38 -16.27
CA ILE A 355 28.97 68.93 -16.33
C ILE A 355 28.92 68.36 -14.91
N LEU A 356 28.03 67.40 -14.68
CA LEU A 356 27.91 66.64 -13.44
C LEU A 356 28.54 65.27 -13.64
N GLN A 357 29.58 64.95 -12.86
CA GLN A 357 30.24 63.64 -12.89
C GLN A 357 29.51 62.66 -11.96
N LEU A 358 29.23 61.44 -12.44
CA LEU A 358 28.49 60.42 -11.68
C LEU A 358 29.20 60.06 -10.36
N LYS A 359 30.52 59.90 -10.40
CA LYS A 359 31.39 59.66 -9.23
C LYS A 359 31.38 60.76 -8.15
N ASP A 360 30.98 61.97 -8.50
CA ASP A 360 30.99 63.13 -7.60
C ASP A 360 29.60 63.36 -6.97
N VAL A 361 28.52 62.79 -7.54
CA VAL A 361 27.16 62.74 -6.96
C VAL A 361 26.86 61.41 -6.24
N LEU A 362 27.48 60.31 -6.66
CA LEU A 362 27.55 59.07 -5.89
C LEU A 362 28.44 59.25 -4.66
N SER A 363 28.14 58.52 -3.58
CA SER A 363 28.98 58.57 -2.38
C SER A 363 30.31 57.81 -2.55
N SER A 364 31.33 58.55 -2.95
CA SER A 364 32.71 58.08 -3.07
C SER A 364 33.48 58.27 -1.75
N GLY A 365 33.78 57.18 -1.03
CA GLY A 365 34.76 57.18 0.07
C GLY A 365 34.24 57.01 1.51
N GLY A 366 32.98 56.62 1.72
CA GLY A 366 32.46 56.29 3.06
C GLY A 366 32.88 54.90 3.58
N ASP A 367 32.90 54.73 4.91
CA ASP A 367 33.02 53.43 5.55
C ASP A 367 31.83 52.52 5.17
N THR A 368 32.10 51.27 4.79
CA THR A 368 31.02 50.35 4.38
C THR A 368 30.06 50.04 5.55
N PRO A 369 28.73 50.05 5.35
CA PRO A 369 27.76 49.89 6.43
C PRO A 369 27.92 48.57 7.21
N ARG A 370 27.82 48.66 8.54
CA ARG A 370 28.05 47.55 9.51
C ARG A 370 27.23 46.27 9.27
N ILE A 371 26.17 46.34 8.47
CA ILE A 371 25.32 45.19 8.10
C ILE A 371 25.94 44.30 6.99
N ALA A 372 26.94 44.82 6.24
CA ALA A 372 27.63 44.10 5.17
C ALA A 372 28.32 42.82 5.69
N ALA A 373 28.31 41.78 4.85
CA ALA A 373 28.72 40.44 5.24
C ALA A 373 30.21 40.29 5.62
N LYS A 374 31.08 41.24 5.24
CA LYS A 374 32.46 41.30 5.71
C LYS A 374 32.60 41.54 7.22
N PHE A 375 31.59 42.12 7.87
CA PHE A 375 31.56 42.40 9.31
C PHE A 375 30.93 41.28 10.15
N TRP A 376 30.44 40.20 9.53
CA TRP A 376 29.86 39.06 10.25
C TRP A 376 30.94 38.36 11.12
N ASP A 377 30.62 38.08 12.39
CA ASP A 377 31.50 37.42 13.36
C ASP A 377 32.16 36.16 12.76
N GLU A 378 31.35 35.32 12.11
CA GLU A 378 31.73 34.06 11.44
C GLU A 378 32.65 34.23 10.22
N HIS A 379 32.86 35.47 9.74
CA HIS A 379 33.76 35.81 8.63
C HIS A 379 34.88 36.78 9.05
N SER A 380 34.77 37.43 10.21
CA SER A 380 35.77 38.32 10.80
C SER A 380 37.11 37.67 11.16
N GLY A 381 37.19 36.33 11.14
CA GLY A 381 38.36 35.56 11.59
C GLY A 381 38.53 35.46 13.12
N LYS A 382 37.72 36.19 13.90
CA LYS A 382 37.77 36.20 15.37
C LYS A 382 37.10 34.95 15.95
N GLN A 383 37.79 33.80 15.88
CA GLN A 383 37.35 32.58 16.54
C GLN A 383 37.31 32.79 18.06
N LYS A 384 36.10 32.91 18.62
CA LYS A 384 35.89 33.10 20.06
C LYS A 384 36.32 31.84 20.81
N LEU A 385 37.42 31.93 21.55
CA LEU A 385 37.97 30.85 22.37
C LEU A 385 36.94 30.38 23.40
N LEU A 386 36.87 29.06 23.61
CA LEU A 386 35.89 28.43 24.49
C LEU A 386 35.99 28.89 25.96
N SER A 387 37.14 29.46 26.36
CA SER A 387 37.34 30.09 27.67
C SER A 387 36.39 31.26 27.96
N SER A 388 35.89 31.96 26.94
CA SER A 388 34.94 33.07 27.13
C SER A 388 33.53 32.63 27.56
N PHE A 389 33.25 31.32 27.63
CA PHE A 389 31.98 30.76 28.11
C PHE A 389 31.97 30.37 29.59
N PHE A 390 33.13 30.35 30.26
CA PHE A 390 33.27 29.88 31.65
C PHE A 390 33.70 30.97 32.65
N ALA A 391 33.95 32.20 32.20
CA ALA A 391 34.20 33.34 33.08
C ALA A 391 32.87 33.89 33.64
N GLY A 392 32.62 33.65 34.93
CA GLY A 392 31.46 34.20 35.65
C GLY A 392 31.53 35.72 35.84
N SER A 393 30.39 36.32 36.17
CA SER A 393 30.21 37.77 36.28
C SER A 393 31.07 38.44 37.37
N GLY A 394 31.83 39.46 36.98
CA GLY A 394 32.48 40.46 37.84
C GLY A 394 32.31 41.88 37.25
N GLN A 395 32.35 42.92 38.08
CA GLN A 395 31.98 44.29 37.67
C GLN A 395 33.17 45.21 37.30
N LYS A 396 32.86 46.15 36.38
CA LYS A 396 33.38 47.53 36.24
C LYS A 396 34.76 47.81 35.61
N ALA A 397 34.83 49.07 35.14
CA ALA A 397 35.96 49.88 34.69
C ALA A 397 36.49 49.70 33.25
N ALA A 398 36.69 50.84 32.58
CA ALA A 398 37.53 51.05 31.39
C ALA A 398 38.75 51.91 31.82
N PRO A 399 39.84 52.04 31.03
CA PRO A 399 39.84 52.95 29.87
C PRO A 399 40.80 52.59 28.68
N SER A 400 40.81 53.48 27.67
CA SER A 400 41.92 53.88 26.77
C SER A 400 42.77 52.86 25.97
N VAL A 401 42.70 52.97 24.63
CA VAL A 401 43.76 53.50 23.70
C VAL A 401 45.23 53.18 24.09
N THR A 402 46.10 52.57 23.26
CA THR A 402 46.62 53.09 21.95
C THR A 402 47.32 52.01 21.07
N SER A 403 47.30 52.19 19.74
CA SER A 403 48.31 51.88 18.69
C SER A 403 49.21 50.62 18.68
N GLY A 404 49.26 49.96 17.51
CA GLY A 404 50.46 49.35 16.90
C GLY A 404 50.76 47.87 17.22
N SER A 405 51.61 47.16 16.47
CA SER A 405 52.10 47.36 15.08
C SER A 405 52.79 46.06 14.62
N GLN A 406 52.76 45.75 13.31
CA GLN A 406 53.61 44.74 12.59
C GLN A 406 53.52 43.27 13.07
N CYS A 407 53.19 42.26 12.26
CA CYS A 407 53.73 41.75 10.98
C CYS A 407 54.77 40.62 11.13
N ASN A 408 54.63 39.64 10.23
CA ASN A 408 55.61 38.62 9.80
C ASN A 408 55.87 37.37 10.68
N LEU A 409 55.70 36.21 10.00
CA LEU A 409 56.64 35.10 9.77
C LEU A 409 57.59 34.64 10.90
N SER A 410 57.89 33.34 11.08
CA SER A 410 57.50 32.15 10.29
C SER A 410 57.91 30.82 10.97
N THR A 411 57.27 29.72 10.54
CA THR A 411 57.81 28.33 10.39
C THR A 411 58.39 27.56 11.59
N SER A 412 58.12 26.24 11.59
CA SER A 412 58.95 25.16 12.19
C SER A 412 58.99 25.07 13.74
N ALA A 413 58.99 23.90 14.38
CA ALA A 413 58.59 22.53 13.99
C ALA A 413 58.34 21.67 15.27
N ALA A 414 57.94 20.42 15.10
CA ALA A 414 57.87 19.38 16.14
C ALA A 414 59.27 19.07 16.76
N PRO A 415 59.41 18.48 17.98
CA PRO A 415 58.54 17.41 18.50
C PRO A 415 58.21 17.36 20.02
N LYS A 416 57.35 16.37 20.33
CA LYS A 416 57.09 15.68 21.63
C LYS A 416 58.41 15.12 22.23
N PRO A 417 58.54 14.71 23.53
CA PRO A 417 57.61 13.76 24.21
C PRO A 417 57.55 13.65 25.77
N VAL A 418 56.83 12.61 26.25
CA VAL A 418 56.87 11.89 27.57
C VAL A 418 56.21 12.48 28.85
N ASN A 419 55.12 11.79 29.24
CA ASN A 419 54.66 11.28 30.57
C ASN A 419 55.07 11.90 31.93
N GLY A 420 54.05 12.05 32.79
CA GLY A 420 54.07 12.12 34.28
C GLY A 420 52.69 12.63 34.77
N ALA A 421 51.86 11.99 35.61
CA ALA A 421 52.02 11.14 36.80
C ALA A 421 52.68 11.90 37.99
N SER A 422 52.11 11.95 39.21
CA SER A 422 50.83 11.44 39.74
C SER A 422 50.55 12.02 41.15
N LYS A 423 49.27 12.18 41.54
CA LYS A 423 48.76 12.23 42.95
C LYS A 423 49.24 13.42 43.83
N ALA A 424 48.67 13.75 45.00
CA ALA A 424 47.32 13.64 45.59
C ALA A 424 47.31 14.45 46.93
N ILE A 425 46.38 14.15 47.86
CA ILE A 425 46.42 14.44 49.33
C ILE A 425 45.99 15.87 49.76
N THR A 426 45.47 16.18 50.97
CA THR A 426 44.44 15.59 51.90
C THR A 426 44.23 16.61 53.07
N THR A 427 43.00 16.79 53.58
CA THR A 427 42.58 17.43 54.89
C THR A 427 43.11 18.82 55.33
N MET A 428 42.21 19.68 55.86
CA MET A 428 42.08 20.00 57.30
C MET A 428 40.95 21.04 57.60
N PRO A 429 40.27 20.99 58.78
CA PRO A 429 39.37 22.04 59.33
C PRO A 429 40.12 22.87 60.43
N PRO A 430 39.52 23.58 61.44
CA PRO A 430 38.09 23.87 61.77
C PRO A 430 37.78 25.34 62.24
N SER A 431 36.52 25.65 62.58
CA SER A 431 36.10 26.44 63.79
C SER A 431 34.57 26.72 63.86
N SER A 432 34.09 27.10 65.05
CA SER A 432 32.68 27.43 65.43
C SER A 432 32.69 28.70 66.35
N PRO A 433 31.61 29.21 67.03
CA PRO A 433 30.49 28.50 67.69
C PRO A 433 29.09 29.19 67.68
N SER A 434 28.14 28.57 68.43
CA SER A 434 26.79 29.04 68.84
C SER A 434 25.70 29.01 67.75
N ALA A 435 24.42 28.70 68.01
CA ALA A 435 23.69 28.14 69.17
C ALA A 435 22.42 27.37 68.63
N SER A 436 21.47 26.79 69.38
CA SER A 436 21.12 26.81 70.81
C SER A 436 20.40 25.51 71.29
N THR A 437 19.94 25.54 72.54
CA THR A 437 18.99 24.64 73.25
C THR A 437 17.55 24.68 72.69
N SER A 438 16.64 23.70 72.89
CA SER A 438 16.57 22.35 73.53
C SER A 438 15.13 21.77 73.29
N THR A 439 14.56 20.60 73.67
CA THR A 439 14.84 19.26 74.31
C THR A 439 13.51 18.43 74.19
N SER A 440 13.29 17.12 74.53
CA SER A 440 14.06 16.01 75.13
C SER A 440 13.39 14.61 74.91
N ILE A 441 14.20 13.54 74.98
CA ILE A 441 13.98 12.21 75.62
C ILE A 441 12.81 11.27 75.21
N THR A 442 13.15 10.22 74.43
CA THR A 442 13.19 8.75 74.73
C THR A 442 12.04 7.94 75.42
N ILE A 443 12.04 6.63 75.09
CA ILE A 443 11.51 5.40 75.75
C ILE A 443 10.01 5.03 75.63
N THR A 444 9.75 3.81 75.11
CA THR A 444 9.03 2.65 75.75
C THR A 444 8.13 1.85 74.77
N THR A 445 7.95 0.56 75.07
CA THR A 445 7.17 -0.43 74.31
C THR A 445 5.77 -0.70 74.90
N ASN A 446 5.03 -1.62 74.27
CA ASN A 446 3.96 -2.49 74.81
C ASN A 446 2.47 -2.03 74.82
N THR A 447 1.73 -2.57 73.84
CA THR A 447 0.61 -3.56 74.02
C THR A 447 -0.73 -3.16 74.69
N THR A 448 -1.83 -3.66 74.07
CA THR A 448 -3.21 -3.86 74.60
C THR A 448 -4.06 -2.61 74.88
N LYS A 449 -5.26 -2.48 74.30
CA LYS A 449 -6.44 -3.34 74.61
C LYS A 449 -7.42 -3.51 73.44
N THR A 450 -7.98 -4.72 73.35
CA THR A 450 -9.26 -5.03 72.69
C THR A 450 -10.43 -4.57 73.56
N ILE A 451 -11.56 -4.15 72.98
CA ILE A 451 -12.92 -4.45 73.49
C ILE A 451 -14.03 -4.06 72.48
N THR A 452 -15.07 -4.90 72.48
CA THR A 452 -16.45 -4.86 71.91
C THR A 452 -17.14 -3.49 71.72
N SER A 453 -18.21 -3.31 70.92
CA SER A 453 -18.95 -4.15 69.92
C SER A 453 -20.17 -3.39 69.38
N ASN A 454 -20.81 -3.93 68.33
CA ASN A 454 -22.27 -3.93 68.09
C ASN A 454 -23.02 -2.65 67.64
N ASP A 455 -24.11 -2.94 66.92
CA ASP A 455 -25.41 -2.25 66.86
C ASP A 455 -25.52 -0.83 66.26
N ASN A 456 -26.61 -0.48 65.55
CA ASN A 456 -27.54 -1.27 64.71
C ASN A 456 -28.40 -0.27 63.88
N ILE A 457 -29.43 -0.77 63.19
CA ILE A 457 -30.64 -0.05 62.71
C ILE A 457 -30.38 0.88 61.50
N ASN A 458 -30.97 0.61 60.33
CA ASN A 458 -32.37 0.80 59.92
C ASN A 458 -32.79 2.30 59.83
N ALA A 459 -33.67 2.72 58.93
CA ALA A 459 -34.58 1.96 58.07
C ALA A 459 -34.92 2.72 56.76
N ASN A 460 -35.43 1.98 55.75
CA ASN A 460 -36.69 2.21 55.01
C ASN A 460 -37.00 3.59 54.36
N THR A 461 -37.86 3.70 53.33
CA THR A 461 -38.84 2.74 52.78
C THR A 461 -39.10 3.00 51.28
N ASN A 462 -39.63 1.99 50.58
CA ASN A 462 -40.80 2.01 49.67
C ASN A 462 -41.28 3.34 49.04
N SER A 463 -41.77 3.36 47.78
CA SER A 463 -41.90 2.29 46.77
C SER A 463 -42.49 2.86 45.45
N SER A 464 -42.50 2.01 44.41
CA SER A 464 -43.53 2.00 43.35
C SER A 464 -43.49 3.16 42.31
N LEU A 465 -44.11 3.08 41.12
CA LEU A 465 -44.37 1.96 40.19
C LEU A 465 -44.74 2.56 38.82
N SER A 466 -44.71 1.72 37.77
CA SER A 466 -45.42 1.93 36.49
C SER A 466 -44.93 3.08 35.56
N LYS A 467 -45.36 3.16 34.30
CA LYS A 467 -45.22 2.21 33.15
C LYS A 467 -45.74 2.90 31.87
N LYS A 468 -45.16 2.50 30.71
CA LYS A 468 -45.74 2.55 29.34
C LYS A 468 -45.90 3.90 28.59
N ARG A 469 -45.36 3.89 27.36
CA ARG A 469 -45.94 4.41 26.09
C ARG A 469 -46.02 5.95 25.90
N SER A 470 -45.91 6.52 24.69
CA SER A 470 -45.61 5.94 23.35
C SER A 470 -45.32 7.01 22.28
N ARG A 471 -44.88 6.56 21.09
CA ARG A 471 -44.92 7.20 19.75
C ARG A 471 -43.82 8.22 19.40
N SER A 472 -43.04 7.81 18.40
CA SER A 472 -42.36 8.58 17.34
C SER A 472 -43.38 9.40 16.50
N PRO A 473 -43.00 10.43 15.68
CA PRO A 473 -41.86 10.35 14.74
C PRO A 473 -41.08 11.64 14.38
N SER A 474 -40.22 11.45 13.36
CA SER A 474 -39.72 12.39 12.34
C SER A 474 -38.52 13.33 12.57
N SER A 475 -37.61 13.24 11.58
CA SER A 475 -36.81 14.27 10.90
C SER A 475 -35.58 14.95 11.55
N SER A 476 -34.49 14.86 10.78
CA SER A 476 -33.45 15.88 10.53
C SER A 476 -32.66 16.49 11.70
N THR A 477 -31.40 16.06 11.80
CA THR A 477 -30.26 16.94 12.15
C THR A 477 -29.10 16.70 11.18
N ASP A 478 -28.63 17.78 10.58
CA ASP A 478 -27.34 17.88 9.87
C ASP A 478 -26.56 19.05 10.53
N MET A 479 -25.26 19.17 10.23
CA MET A 479 -24.26 20.14 10.72
C MET A 479 -23.43 19.79 11.97
N LYS A 480 -22.27 19.18 11.69
CA LYS A 480 -20.91 19.78 11.77
C LYS A 480 -20.40 20.41 13.11
N LYS A 481 -19.11 20.11 13.36
CA LYS A 481 -18.17 20.67 14.38
C LYS A 481 -18.39 20.11 15.80
N SER A 482 -17.38 20.00 16.66
CA SER A 482 -15.95 20.37 16.53
C SER A 482 -15.01 19.29 17.10
N LYS A 483 -13.72 19.34 16.75
CA LYS A 483 -12.65 18.54 17.40
C LYS A 483 -11.81 19.46 18.29
N THR A 484 -11.58 19.04 19.53
CA THR A 484 -10.44 19.49 20.35
C THR A 484 -9.44 18.35 20.48
N SER A 485 -8.15 18.65 20.34
CA SER A 485 -7.06 17.66 20.41
C SER A 485 -5.94 18.21 21.28
N MET A 486 -5.67 17.55 22.39
CA MET A 486 -4.42 17.73 23.12
C MET A 486 -3.40 16.69 22.66
N LYS A 487 -2.16 17.15 22.43
CA LYS A 487 -0.97 16.31 22.29
C LYS A 487 -0.06 16.56 23.48
N THR A 488 0.41 15.49 24.11
CA THR A 488 1.62 15.50 24.93
C THR A 488 2.66 14.59 24.30
N SER A 489 3.94 14.89 24.54
CA SER A 489 5.07 14.17 23.95
C SER A 489 6.25 14.22 24.90
N ARG A 490 6.92 13.08 25.12
CA ARG A 490 8.31 13.00 25.56
C ARG A 490 8.92 11.66 25.18
N GLN A 491 10.19 11.70 24.77
CA GLN A 491 10.97 10.55 24.31
C GLN A 491 11.77 9.94 25.48
N ARG A 492 12.26 8.71 25.33
CA ARG A 492 13.70 8.42 25.52
C ARG A 492 14.14 7.07 24.95
N THR A 493 15.39 7.03 24.50
CA THR A 493 16.15 5.86 24.07
C THR A 493 17.49 5.84 24.81
N PRO A 494 18.05 4.65 25.15
CA PRO A 494 19.46 4.50 25.48
C PRO A 494 20.21 3.60 24.47
N SER A 495 21.55 3.61 24.56
CA SER A 495 22.49 2.87 23.69
C SER A 495 23.38 1.92 24.54
N PRO A 496 24.08 0.92 23.94
CA PRO A 496 24.75 -0.17 24.67
C PRO A 496 26.18 0.23 25.16
N PRO A 497 26.81 -0.50 26.12
CA PRO A 497 27.59 -1.73 25.84
C PRO A 497 27.62 -2.70 27.07
N PRO A 498 28.60 -3.62 27.31
CA PRO A 498 29.61 -4.25 26.45
C PRO A 498 29.58 -5.81 26.46
N SER A 499 30.50 -6.44 25.72
CA SER A 499 30.74 -7.90 25.73
C SER A 499 31.53 -8.39 26.95
N ASN A 500 31.35 -9.65 27.37
CA ASN A 500 32.31 -10.33 28.25
C ASN A 500 32.47 -11.83 27.92
N LYS A 501 33.70 -12.35 28.00
CA LYS A 501 34.02 -13.79 27.81
C LYS A 501 34.26 -14.44 29.18
N VAL A 502 33.53 -15.51 29.50
CA VAL A 502 33.92 -16.44 30.58
C VAL A 502 33.70 -17.88 30.12
N THR A 503 34.75 -18.70 30.22
CA THR A 503 34.70 -20.14 29.98
C THR A 503 34.88 -20.90 31.29
N LYS A 504 33.99 -21.86 31.60
CA LYS A 504 34.31 -23.01 32.46
C LYS A 504 33.40 -24.20 32.12
N LYS A 505 33.92 -25.42 32.32
CA LYS A 505 33.28 -26.71 31.98
C LYS A 505 32.85 -27.46 33.23
N LEU A 506 31.73 -28.18 33.15
CA LEU A 506 31.46 -29.54 33.67
C LEU A 506 30.25 -30.05 32.85
N LYS A 507 30.33 -31.13 32.05
CA LYS A 507 30.29 -32.56 32.42
C LYS A 507 29.01 -32.96 33.17
N SER A 508 28.28 -34.02 32.84
CA SER A 508 28.24 -34.87 31.61
C SER A 508 27.10 -35.90 31.75
N GLY A 509 26.32 -36.16 30.69
CA GLY A 509 25.29 -37.22 30.75
C GLY A 509 24.30 -37.26 29.59
N GLN A 510 24.73 -37.73 28.42
CA GLN A 510 23.82 -38.12 27.33
C GLN A 510 24.38 -39.34 26.59
N SER A 511 23.55 -40.38 26.47
CA SER A 511 23.76 -41.49 25.53
C SER A 511 23.50 -41.01 24.10
N LYS A 512 24.38 -41.34 23.17
CA LYS A 512 24.19 -41.05 21.74
C LYS A 512 23.48 -42.22 21.07
N LEU A 513 22.33 -41.95 20.46
CA LEU A 513 21.70 -42.87 19.51
C LEU A 513 22.05 -42.40 18.09
N SER A 514 23.12 -42.96 17.52
CA SER A 514 23.66 -42.55 16.21
C SER A 514 24.16 -43.74 15.39
N THR A 515 23.26 -44.69 15.15
CA THR A 515 23.59 -45.96 14.47
C THR A 515 22.45 -46.47 13.56
N PHE A 516 21.83 -45.58 12.78
CA PHE A 516 20.94 -45.96 11.67
C PHE A 516 21.19 -45.06 10.45
N PHE A 517 21.21 -45.68 9.27
CA PHE A 517 21.39 -45.08 7.94
C PHE A 517 22.78 -44.47 7.64
N THR A 518 23.78 -45.34 7.48
CA THR A 518 24.92 -45.10 6.58
C THR A 518 24.57 -45.69 5.21
N GLN A 519 24.75 -44.94 4.11
CA GLN A 519 24.69 -45.50 2.75
C GLN A 519 26.10 -45.87 2.26
N PRO A 520 26.28 -47.01 1.57
CA PRO A 520 27.51 -47.32 0.85
C PRO A 520 27.59 -46.61 -0.50
N SER A 521 28.81 -46.31 -0.95
CA SER A 521 29.14 -45.79 -2.28
C SER A 521 29.06 -46.89 -3.36
N PRO A 522 28.84 -46.55 -4.64
CA PRO A 522 28.65 -47.54 -5.71
C PRO A 522 29.96 -48.22 -6.13
N SER A 523 29.85 -49.49 -6.52
CA SER A 523 30.80 -50.24 -7.34
C SER A 523 30.13 -50.65 -8.66
N SER A 524 30.91 -50.90 -9.70
CA SER A 524 30.38 -51.37 -10.98
C SER A 524 29.98 -52.85 -10.92
N ASP A 525 28.98 -53.23 -11.72
CA ASP A 525 29.13 -54.20 -12.83
C ASP A 525 27.75 -54.65 -13.35
N ALA A 526 27.70 -55.07 -14.60
CA ALA A 526 26.58 -55.79 -15.21
C ALA A 526 27.15 -57.06 -15.86
N PRO A 527 26.38 -58.17 -15.94
CA PRO A 527 25.76 -58.43 -17.24
C PRO A 527 24.43 -59.25 -17.26
N ALA A 528 23.64 -58.96 -18.30
CA ALA A 528 22.99 -59.90 -19.24
C ALA A 528 21.91 -60.96 -18.83
N ARG A 529 20.80 -60.85 -19.59
CA ARG A 529 20.09 -61.90 -20.38
C ARG A 529 19.03 -62.86 -19.77
N ALA A 530 17.85 -62.75 -20.40
CA ALA A 530 16.97 -63.84 -20.86
C ALA A 530 16.13 -64.61 -19.80
N ASP A 531 15.09 -65.40 -20.12
CA ASP A 531 14.64 -65.92 -21.43
C ASP A 531 13.16 -66.41 -21.43
N LYS A 532 12.42 -66.26 -22.55
CA LYS A 532 11.21 -67.06 -22.97
C LYS A 532 9.98 -67.15 -21.99
N ARG A 533 8.75 -67.60 -22.35
CA ARG A 533 8.07 -67.98 -23.62
C ARG A 533 6.53 -67.86 -23.51
N LYS A 534 5.87 -67.80 -24.69
CA LYS A 534 4.55 -68.34 -25.15
C LYS A 534 3.65 -69.14 -24.17
N ALA A 535 2.31 -69.25 -24.35
CA ALA A 535 1.29 -68.55 -25.20
C ALA A 535 -0.11 -69.20 -25.03
N LYS A 536 -1.18 -68.56 -25.58
CA LYS A 536 -2.48 -69.16 -26.03
C LYS A 536 -3.40 -69.76 -24.93
N GLN A 537 -4.72 -69.95 -25.12
CA GLN A 537 -5.68 -69.61 -26.19
C GLN A 537 -7.10 -69.39 -25.60
N GLU A 538 -8.02 -68.78 -26.36
CA GLU A 538 -9.47 -68.74 -26.07
C GLU A 538 -10.16 -70.10 -26.38
N PRO A 539 -11.48 -70.25 -26.09
CA PRO A 539 -12.43 -70.10 -27.20
C PRO A 539 -13.80 -69.42 -26.91
N SER A 540 -14.45 -69.05 -28.02
CA SER A 540 -15.83 -68.56 -28.27
C SER A 540 -16.99 -69.40 -27.70
N GLY A 541 -18.27 -68.95 -27.69
CA GLY A 541 -18.89 -67.68 -28.14
C GLY A 541 -20.36 -67.84 -28.63
N PHE A 542 -20.85 -66.89 -29.46
CA PHE A 542 -22.03 -66.95 -30.37
C PHE A 542 -23.51 -66.72 -29.90
N SER A 543 -24.08 -65.57 -30.34
CA SER A 543 -25.47 -65.39 -30.89
C SER A 543 -26.70 -65.51 -29.94
N LYS A 544 -27.95 -65.08 -30.25
CA LYS A 544 -28.59 -64.31 -31.38
C LYS A 544 -30.01 -63.83 -30.94
N ALA A 545 -30.54 -62.73 -31.52
CA ALA A 545 -32.01 -62.42 -31.64
C ALA A 545 -32.83 -62.21 -30.33
N SER A 546 -34.07 -61.68 -30.28
CA SER A 546 -34.87 -60.74 -31.12
C SER A 546 -36.13 -60.25 -30.36
N ASP A 547 -36.69 -59.09 -30.77
CA ASP A 547 -38.09 -58.62 -30.66
C ASP A 547 -38.83 -58.44 -29.31
N GLY A 548 -39.78 -57.48 -29.27
CA GLY A 548 -40.74 -57.22 -28.18
C GLY A 548 -41.17 -55.75 -28.07
N ALA A 549 -42.47 -55.43 -28.00
CA ALA A 549 -42.98 -54.06 -28.19
C ALA A 549 -44.18 -53.63 -27.31
N ALA A 550 -44.39 -52.30 -27.23
CA ALA A 550 -45.58 -51.57 -26.74
C ALA A 550 -45.89 -51.65 -25.22
N ASN A 551 -46.53 -50.68 -24.53
CA ASN A 551 -47.55 -49.67 -24.93
C ASN A 551 -47.48 -48.36 -24.11
N ASP A 552 -48.15 -47.30 -24.59
CA ASP A 552 -48.64 -46.12 -23.84
C ASP A 552 -50.09 -46.36 -23.34
N PRO A 553 -50.63 -45.66 -22.33
CA PRO A 553 -51.57 -44.57 -22.66
C PRO A 553 -51.62 -43.34 -21.72
N SER A 554 -51.76 -42.15 -22.32
CA SER A 554 -52.56 -40.94 -21.96
C SER A 554 -53.40 -40.91 -20.66
N GLY A 555 -53.73 -39.75 -20.03
CA GLY A 555 -53.58 -38.32 -20.36
C GLY A 555 -54.70 -37.44 -19.75
N ARG A 556 -54.82 -36.14 -20.16
CA ARG A 556 -55.85 -35.11 -19.78
C ARG A 556 -55.73 -34.50 -18.34
N GLN A 557 -56.21 -33.27 -18.03
CA GLN A 557 -56.97 -32.26 -18.82
C GLN A 557 -56.69 -30.76 -18.46
N SER A 558 -57.24 -29.87 -19.31
CA SER A 558 -57.24 -28.38 -19.36
C SER A 558 -57.64 -27.62 -18.07
N ILE A 559 -57.29 -26.33 -17.88
CA ILE A 559 -57.79 -25.06 -18.51
C ILE A 559 -56.72 -23.94 -18.28
N GLY A 560 -56.52 -22.82 -19.01
CA GLY A 560 -57.24 -22.06 -20.05
C GLY A 560 -57.64 -20.65 -19.52
N LYS A 561 -57.63 -19.49 -20.19
CA LYS A 561 -57.46 -18.98 -21.59
C LYS A 561 -56.93 -17.51 -21.48
N GLY A 562 -56.41 -16.76 -22.47
CA GLY A 562 -56.07 -17.01 -23.88
C GLY A 562 -56.07 -15.71 -24.74
N LYS A 563 -55.57 -15.79 -26.00
CA LYS A 563 -55.54 -14.75 -27.09
C LYS A 563 -54.61 -13.54 -26.84
N GLY A 564 -53.88 -12.99 -27.80
CA GLY A 564 -53.65 -13.22 -29.25
C GLY A 564 -52.78 -12.05 -29.79
N LYS A 565 -52.30 -11.93 -31.03
CA LYS A 565 -52.33 -12.69 -32.31
C LYS A 565 -51.15 -12.17 -33.18
N SER A 566 -50.66 -12.77 -34.28
CA SER A 566 -50.46 -14.19 -34.69
C SER A 566 -49.98 -14.25 -36.16
N LYS A 567 -48.83 -14.88 -36.49
CA LYS A 567 -48.63 -15.74 -37.69
C LYS A 567 -47.34 -16.57 -37.58
N ALA A 568 -47.28 -17.69 -38.30
CA ALA A 568 -46.28 -18.77 -38.22
C ALA A 568 -46.11 -19.42 -39.63
N PRO A 569 -45.88 -20.74 -39.80
CA PRO A 569 -44.63 -21.52 -39.64
C PRO A 569 -44.21 -22.25 -40.96
N LEU A 570 -43.16 -23.08 -40.91
CA LEU A 570 -42.96 -24.43 -41.54
C LEU A 570 -41.62 -25.00 -40.98
N THR A 571 -41.29 -26.27 -40.68
CA THR A 571 -41.90 -27.63 -40.57
C THR A 571 -41.46 -28.71 -41.60
N VAL A 572 -40.76 -29.73 -41.07
CA VAL A 572 -40.62 -31.15 -41.54
C VAL A 572 -39.51 -31.49 -42.57
N GLU A 573 -39.02 -32.73 -42.43
CA GLU A 573 -37.94 -33.51 -43.10
C GLU A 573 -38.40 -34.03 -44.51
N PRO A 574 -37.73 -34.94 -45.30
CA PRO A 574 -36.68 -35.92 -44.94
C PRO A 574 -35.65 -36.42 -46.01
N ILE A 575 -34.86 -37.43 -45.61
CA ILE A 575 -34.42 -38.64 -46.37
C ILE A 575 -33.17 -38.66 -47.31
N ASP A 576 -32.43 -39.76 -47.12
CA ASP A 576 -31.49 -40.56 -47.95
C ASP A 576 -30.13 -40.13 -48.52
N VAL A 577 -29.34 -41.19 -48.73
CA VAL A 577 -28.11 -41.33 -49.53
C VAL A 577 -28.42 -42.00 -50.87
N ASP A 578 -27.76 -41.60 -51.97
CA ASP A 578 -26.72 -42.43 -52.63
C ASP A 578 -25.97 -41.64 -53.74
N ARG A 579 -24.84 -42.21 -54.15
CA ARG A 579 -24.14 -42.21 -55.46
C ARG A 579 -24.63 -41.38 -56.68
N LEU A 580 -23.59 -40.94 -57.42
CA LEU A 580 -23.47 -40.87 -58.90
C LEU A 580 -24.37 -39.83 -59.61
N SER A 581 -23.97 -39.22 -60.74
CA SER A 581 -22.67 -39.16 -61.46
C SER A 581 -22.73 -38.10 -62.58
N ARG A 582 -21.55 -37.71 -63.11
CA ARG A 582 -21.35 -37.25 -64.49
C ARG A 582 -21.91 -35.86 -64.87
N ASP A 583 -21.43 -35.18 -65.92
CA ASP A 583 -20.42 -35.53 -66.97
C ASP A 583 -19.43 -34.35 -67.23
N GLU A 584 -18.32 -34.68 -67.93
CA GLU A 584 -17.54 -33.82 -68.87
C GLU A 584 -16.73 -32.58 -68.35
N ASP A 585 -15.52 -32.26 -68.87
CA ASP A 585 -14.69 -32.90 -69.91
C ASP A 585 -13.16 -32.61 -69.81
N GLY A 586 -12.34 -33.50 -70.41
CA GLY A 586 -11.00 -33.29 -71.02
C GLY A 586 -9.78 -32.86 -70.16
N GLY A 587 -8.59 -33.49 -70.25
CA GLY A 587 -8.15 -34.70 -70.98
C GLY A 587 -6.61 -34.82 -71.09
N ALA A 588 -6.09 -36.05 -71.31
CA ALA A 588 -4.67 -36.43 -71.60
C ALA A 588 -3.60 -36.12 -70.49
N GLU A 589 -2.48 -36.84 -70.27
CA GLU A 589 -1.81 -38.09 -70.75
C GLU A 589 -0.57 -38.28 -69.82
N ASP A 590 0.19 -39.39 -69.65
CA ASP A 590 0.02 -40.87 -69.76
C ASP A 590 1.38 -41.52 -69.29
N VAL A 591 1.61 -42.81 -68.94
CA VAL A 591 0.79 -44.03 -68.71
C VAL A 591 1.63 -45.09 -67.93
N GLU A 592 1.00 -46.08 -67.25
CA GLU A 592 1.55 -47.39 -66.75
C GLU A 592 2.75 -47.40 -65.74
N MET A 593 3.09 -48.42 -64.91
CA MET A 593 2.51 -49.69 -64.40
C MET A 593 3.28 -50.05 -63.07
N ALA A 594 3.04 -51.07 -62.21
CA ALA A 594 2.08 -52.18 -62.07
C ALA A 594 2.03 -52.65 -60.57
N SER A 595 1.47 -53.84 -60.31
CA SER A 595 1.32 -54.58 -59.03
C SER A 595 2.54 -55.36 -58.53
N GLY A 596 2.61 -55.66 -57.21
CA GLY A 596 3.51 -56.69 -56.65
C GLY A 596 3.32 -56.93 -55.14
N ASP A 597 3.51 -58.18 -54.69
CA ASP A 597 3.21 -58.65 -53.33
C ASP A 597 4.49 -59.01 -52.52
N THR A 598 4.33 -59.34 -51.24
CA THR A 598 5.30 -60.03 -50.32
C THR A 598 6.39 -59.25 -49.53
N LYS A 599 6.88 -59.94 -48.49
CA LYS A 599 7.93 -59.66 -47.47
C LYS A 599 8.92 -60.86 -47.48
N PRO A 600 10.04 -60.87 -46.72
CA PRO A 600 11.07 -59.86 -46.40
C PRO A 600 12.47 -60.49 -46.76
N PRO A 601 13.57 -60.51 -45.95
CA PRO A 601 14.20 -59.55 -45.01
C PRO A 601 15.74 -59.31 -45.25
N ASP A 602 16.35 -58.47 -44.39
CA ASP A 602 17.69 -58.62 -43.76
C ASP A 602 19.02 -58.15 -44.42
N SER A 603 20.02 -57.95 -43.52
CA SER A 603 21.49 -57.95 -43.67
C SER A 603 22.26 -56.83 -44.42
N THR A 604 22.77 -55.87 -43.64
CA THR A 604 24.19 -55.42 -43.54
C THR A 604 25.10 -55.22 -44.76
N GLN A 605 25.45 -53.95 -45.07
CA GLN A 605 26.78 -53.30 -45.18
C GLN A 605 26.53 -51.89 -45.75
N ILE A 606 26.88 -50.76 -45.11
CA ILE A 606 28.21 -50.15 -44.83
C ILE A 606 28.97 -49.80 -46.12
N ASP A 607 28.86 -48.53 -46.56
CA ASP A 607 29.67 -47.91 -47.63
C ASP A 607 30.06 -46.45 -47.24
N ASP A 608 31.26 -46.30 -46.66
CA ASP A 608 32.32 -45.28 -46.84
C ASP A 608 32.11 -43.80 -47.25
N GLU A 609 30.90 -43.22 -47.29
CA GLU A 609 30.75 -41.75 -47.52
C GLU A 609 31.15 -40.91 -46.28
N ASP A 610 30.54 -41.15 -45.11
CA ASP A 610 30.73 -40.31 -43.91
C ASP A 610 32.19 -40.25 -43.41
N TYR A 611 32.96 -41.33 -43.60
CA TYR A 611 34.34 -41.40 -43.12
C TYR A 611 35.29 -40.52 -43.94
N ARG A 612 35.04 -40.33 -45.24
CA ARG A 612 35.84 -39.46 -46.10
C ARG A 612 35.60 -37.99 -45.76
N LEU A 613 34.34 -37.60 -45.56
CA LEU A 613 33.96 -36.24 -45.17
C LEU A 613 34.55 -35.85 -43.81
N ALA A 614 34.58 -36.79 -42.85
CA ALA A 614 35.23 -36.58 -41.56
C ALA A 614 36.76 -36.41 -41.67
N LEU A 615 37.41 -37.07 -42.63
CA LEU A 615 38.88 -37.02 -42.77
C LEU A 615 39.36 -35.70 -43.42
N GLU A 616 38.65 -35.20 -44.45
CA GLU A 616 38.97 -33.89 -45.04
C GLU A 616 38.76 -32.74 -44.03
N LEU A 617 37.71 -32.81 -43.21
CA LEU A 617 37.46 -31.84 -42.13
C LEU A 617 38.46 -31.95 -40.96
N SER A 618 39.26 -33.02 -40.86
CA SER A 618 40.22 -33.25 -39.78
C SER A 618 41.64 -32.76 -40.08
N LEU A 619 41.96 -32.38 -41.33
CA LEU A 619 43.36 -32.13 -41.75
C LEU A 619 43.66 -30.68 -42.12
N SER A 620 42.69 -29.77 -42.07
CA SER A 620 42.89 -28.34 -42.35
C SER A 620 43.01 -27.46 -41.09
N SER A 621 43.47 -28.01 -39.96
CA SER A 621 43.62 -27.27 -38.71
C SER A 621 44.77 -27.76 -37.82
N ASP A 622 45.97 -27.20 -38.00
CA ASP A 622 46.57 -26.40 -36.92
C ASP A 622 47.83 -25.62 -37.34
N GLN A 623 47.73 -24.28 -37.34
CA GLN A 623 48.88 -23.41 -37.03
C GLN A 623 48.43 -22.00 -36.58
N THR A 624 47.92 -21.93 -35.35
CA THR A 624 48.02 -20.79 -34.42
C THR A 624 47.73 -19.36 -34.95
N SER A 625 46.54 -18.81 -34.64
CA SER A 625 46.34 -17.75 -33.63
C SER A 625 45.09 -16.86 -33.85
N ALA A 626 44.63 -16.22 -32.76
CA ALA A 626 43.70 -15.08 -32.70
C ALA A 626 42.20 -15.25 -33.10
N SER A 627 41.42 -15.73 -32.12
CA SER A 627 40.18 -15.09 -31.62
C SER A 627 38.87 -15.05 -32.47
N PRO A 628 37.66 -14.91 -31.84
CA PRO A 628 36.42 -15.39 -32.45
C PRO A 628 35.31 -14.34 -32.72
N SER A 629 34.22 -14.83 -33.36
CA SER A 629 32.80 -14.45 -33.21
C SER A 629 32.07 -13.86 -34.45
N SER A 630 31.18 -14.70 -35.02
CA SER A 630 30.08 -14.31 -35.91
C SER A 630 28.73 -14.82 -35.38
N SER A 631 28.63 -16.10 -35.02
CA SER A 631 27.40 -16.75 -34.53
C SER A 631 26.88 -16.25 -33.17
N GLN A 632 27.71 -15.63 -32.34
CA GLN A 632 27.27 -14.98 -31.09
C GLN A 632 26.53 -13.64 -31.34
N ARG A 633 26.60 -13.06 -32.55
CA ARG A 633 26.08 -11.71 -32.81
C ARG A 633 24.56 -11.64 -32.76
N SER A 634 23.84 -12.58 -33.38
CA SER A 634 22.37 -12.56 -33.43
C SER A 634 21.70 -12.68 -32.05
N ALA A 635 22.22 -13.54 -31.17
CA ALA A 635 21.75 -13.63 -29.78
C ALA A 635 22.10 -12.36 -28.99
N GLY A 636 23.30 -11.82 -29.18
CA GLY A 636 23.73 -10.55 -28.58
C GLY A 636 22.89 -9.36 -29.06
N GLU A 637 22.46 -9.34 -30.32
CA GLU A 637 21.58 -8.34 -30.90
C GLU A 637 20.15 -8.49 -30.39
N ALA A 638 19.60 -9.71 -30.31
CA ALA A 638 18.29 -9.94 -29.69
C ALA A 638 18.25 -9.45 -28.23
N TRP A 639 19.29 -9.73 -27.43
CA TRP A 639 19.40 -9.19 -26.06
C TRP A 639 19.62 -7.68 -26.02
N LYS A 640 20.42 -7.10 -26.94
CA LYS A 640 20.55 -5.63 -27.08
C LYS A 640 19.25 -4.95 -27.48
N THR A 641 18.41 -5.59 -28.29
CA THR A 641 17.08 -5.09 -28.68
C THR A 641 16.08 -5.21 -27.53
N LEU A 642 16.10 -6.32 -26.78
CA LEU A 642 15.23 -6.52 -25.61
C LEU A 642 15.60 -5.58 -24.44
N MET A 643 16.90 -5.25 -24.31
CA MET A 643 17.44 -4.30 -23.33
C MET A 643 17.64 -2.90 -23.93
N ALA A 644 17.14 -2.63 -25.12
CA ALA A 644 17.25 -1.31 -25.74
C ALA A 644 16.47 -0.28 -24.92
N PRO A 645 16.93 0.99 -24.84
CA PRO A 645 16.09 2.08 -24.37
C PRO A 645 14.76 2.08 -25.12
N ILE A 646 13.66 2.18 -24.38
CA ILE A 646 12.31 2.27 -24.97
C ILE A 646 12.31 3.45 -25.96
N GLN A 647 12.07 3.13 -27.23
CA GLN A 647 11.97 4.14 -28.27
C GLN A 647 10.77 5.06 -27.97
N PRO A 648 10.97 6.38 -27.88
CA PRO A 648 9.88 7.30 -27.56
C PRO A 648 8.78 7.25 -28.64
N PRO A 649 7.49 7.16 -28.24
CA PRO A 649 6.38 7.16 -29.18
C PRO A 649 6.28 8.53 -29.87
N ARG A 650 5.81 8.59 -31.11
CA ARG A 650 5.64 9.84 -31.86
C ARG A 650 4.36 10.59 -31.43
N CYS A 651 4.36 11.94 -31.44
CA CYS A 651 3.11 12.70 -31.27
C CYS A 651 2.19 12.45 -32.47
N THR A 652 0.94 12.06 -32.20
CA THR A 652 -0.11 11.76 -33.20
C THR A 652 -0.55 12.92 -34.09
N PHE A 653 0.09 14.09 -33.98
CA PHE A 653 -0.22 15.32 -34.72
C PHE A 653 1.02 15.91 -35.42
N HIS A 654 2.23 15.71 -34.87
CA HIS A 654 3.49 16.21 -35.46
C HIS A 654 4.40 15.10 -36.02
N ASP A 655 4.09 13.84 -35.74
CA ASP A 655 4.92 12.64 -35.98
C ASP A 655 6.35 12.68 -35.38
N GLU A 656 6.67 13.69 -34.57
CA GLU A 656 7.96 13.79 -33.87
C GLU A 656 8.05 12.88 -32.65
N PRO A 657 9.24 12.30 -32.35
CA PRO A 657 9.49 11.51 -31.14
C PRO A 657 9.21 12.30 -29.84
N ALA A 658 8.38 11.75 -28.97
CA ALA A 658 7.98 12.40 -27.72
C ALA A 658 9.09 12.41 -26.65
N LYS A 659 9.09 13.45 -25.81
CA LYS A 659 10.04 13.64 -24.72
C LYS A 659 9.56 12.90 -23.46
N GLU A 660 10.44 12.09 -22.85
CA GLU A 660 10.15 11.34 -21.62
C GLU A 660 10.27 12.25 -20.38
N PHE A 661 9.36 12.11 -19.43
CA PHE A 661 9.34 12.79 -18.14
C PHE A 661 9.02 11.80 -17.01
N THR A 662 9.49 12.08 -15.79
CA THR A 662 9.18 11.30 -14.57
C THR A 662 8.37 12.15 -13.59
N VAL A 663 7.29 11.59 -13.03
CA VAL A 663 6.47 12.27 -12.03
C VAL A 663 7.20 12.30 -10.68
N ASN A 664 7.80 13.44 -10.35
CA ASN A 664 8.48 13.62 -9.06
C ASN A 664 7.55 14.14 -7.94
N LYS A 665 6.33 14.62 -8.28
CA LYS A 665 5.33 15.11 -7.33
C LYS A 665 4.86 13.96 -6.40
N PRO A 666 4.76 14.18 -5.07
CA PRO A 666 4.15 13.21 -4.15
C PRO A 666 2.72 12.83 -4.55
N GLY A 667 2.40 11.54 -4.48
CA GLY A 667 1.09 10.98 -4.86
C GLY A 667 1.22 9.61 -5.54
N VAL A 668 0.08 9.03 -5.93
CA VAL A 668 -0.03 7.65 -6.50
C VAL A 668 0.72 7.43 -7.82
N ASN A 669 1.19 8.50 -8.46
CA ASN A 669 1.97 8.44 -9.70
C ASN A 669 3.47 8.74 -9.50
N LYS A 670 3.94 8.99 -8.26
CA LYS A 670 5.36 9.32 -8.01
C LYS A 670 6.27 8.21 -8.53
N GLY A 671 7.26 8.56 -9.35
CA GLY A 671 8.20 7.63 -9.99
C GLY A 671 7.69 6.99 -11.28
N LYS A 672 6.41 7.14 -11.65
CA LYS A 672 5.93 6.75 -12.99
C LYS A 672 6.51 7.70 -14.04
N LYS A 673 6.85 7.15 -15.21
CA LYS A 673 7.23 7.95 -16.37
C LYS A 673 6.09 8.13 -17.36
N PHE A 674 6.19 9.15 -18.20
CA PHE A 674 5.24 9.46 -19.27
C PHE A 674 5.95 10.20 -20.41
N PHE A 675 5.31 10.24 -21.57
CA PHE A 675 5.75 10.91 -22.77
C PHE A 675 4.79 12.05 -23.10
N VAL A 676 5.33 13.19 -23.53
CA VAL A 676 4.60 14.31 -24.15
C VAL A 676 5.36 14.83 -25.37
N CYS A 677 4.71 15.58 -26.24
CA CYS A 677 5.34 16.09 -27.46
C CYS A 677 6.61 16.90 -27.21
N SER A 678 7.59 16.63 -28.09
CA SER A 678 8.86 17.33 -28.31
C SER A 678 8.76 18.85 -28.36
N ARG A 679 7.82 19.38 -29.17
CA ARG A 679 7.69 20.82 -29.45
C ARG A 679 7.54 21.65 -28.17
N PRO A 680 8.04 22.90 -28.16
CA PRO A 680 7.95 23.77 -27.00
C PRO A 680 6.51 24.28 -26.79
N VAL A 681 6.21 24.81 -25.60
CA VAL A 681 4.89 25.43 -25.34
C VAL A 681 4.77 26.78 -26.02
N GLY A 682 3.56 27.23 -26.32
CA GLY A 682 3.29 28.53 -26.92
C GLY A 682 1.86 28.98 -26.63
N PRO A 683 1.42 30.12 -27.20
CA PRO A 683 0.11 30.71 -26.92
C PRO A 683 -1.05 29.71 -26.96
N GLY A 684 -1.96 29.82 -25.99
CA GLY A 684 -3.08 28.92 -25.76
C GLY A 684 -2.71 27.62 -25.04
N TYR A 685 -1.53 27.50 -24.41
CA TYR A 685 -1.11 26.26 -23.75
C TYR A 685 -1.88 26.00 -22.44
N ASP A 686 -2.23 27.06 -21.71
CA ASP A 686 -2.86 26.94 -20.40
C ASP A 686 -4.41 26.88 -20.47
N MET A 687 -5.01 26.96 -21.67
CA MET A 687 -6.46 26.81 -21.95
C MET A 687 -7.00 25.36 -21.83
N GLY A 688 -6.55 24.62 -20.81
CA GLY A 688 -7.04 23.28 -20.47
C GLY A 688 -6.68 22.18 -21.49
N ARG A 689 -6.88 20.91 -21.08
CA ARG A 689 -6.66 19.75 -21.97
C ARG A 689 -7.91 19.35 -22.78
N GLY A 690 -9.02 20.06 -22.62
CA GLY A 690 -10.31 19.73 -23.24
C GLY A 690 -11.10 20.90 -23.82
N GLU A 691 -10.62 22.14 -23.68
CA GLU A 691 -11.37 23.36 -24.06
C GLU A 691 -10.76 24.09 -25.26
N ARG A 692 -9.50 23.83 -25.62
CA ARG A 692 -8.86 24.38 -26.82
C ARG A 692 -9.49 23.79 -28.09
N LEU A 693 -10.13 24.64 -28.89
CA LEU A 693 -10.59 24.31 -30.25
C LEU A 693 -9.41 23.90 -31.14
N ARG A 694 -9.67 23.06 -32.15
CA ARG A 694 -8.59 22.42 -32.93
C ARG A 694 -7.91 23.39 -33.89
N GLU A 695 -8.67 24.36 -34.36
CA GLU A 695 -8.26 25.51 -35.16
C GLU A 695 -7.32 26.47 -34.40
N ASP A 696 -7.45 26.59 -33.07
CA ASP A 696 -6.59 27.45 -32.25
C ASP A 696 -5.19 26.85 -31.97
N VAL A 697 -4.88 25.65 -32.47
CA VAL A 697 -3.57 25.01 -32.29
C VAL A 697 -2.61 25.45 -33.40
N ASN A 698 -1.84 26.53 -33.17
CA ASN A 698 -0.69 26.85 -34.03
C ASN A 698 0.25 25.62 -34.07
N PRO A 699 0.50 25.00 -35.26
CA PRO A 699 1.32 23.81 -35.40
C PRO A 699 2.77 23.96 -34.92
N GLU A 700 3.30 25.17 -34.76
CA GLU A 700 4.67 25.40 -34.28
C GLU A 700 4.89 24.93 -32.82
N PHE A 701 3.81 24.80 -32.04
CA PHE A 701 3.86 24.55 -30.59
C PHE A 701 3.29 23.19 -30.17
N ARG A 702 3.48 22.83 -28.89
CA ARG A 702 3.19 21.51 -28.32
C ARG A 702 1.75 21.02 -28.53
N CYS A 703 1.58 19.91 -29.27
CA CYS A 703 0.32 19.16 -29.38
C CYS A 703 -0.11 18.60 -27.99
N ASN A 704 -1.40 18.35 -27.78
CA ASN A 704 -1.95 17.80 -26.53
C ASN A 704 -1.56 16.32 -26.24
N PHE A 705 -0.66 15.73 -27.04
CA PHE A 705 -0.22 14.34 -26.92
C PHE A 705 0.40 14.04 -25.55
N PHE A 706 -0.16 13.05 -24.88
CA PHE A 706 0.29 12.51 -23.60
C PHE A 706 0.07 11.00 -23.57
N LYS A 707 1.07 10.23 -23.09
CA LYS A 707 0.98 8.76 -22.95
C LYS A 707 1.86 8.30 -21.78
N TRP A 708 1.38 7.47 -20.86
CA TRP A 708 2.25 6.96 -19.79
C TRP A 708 3.28 5.97 -20.37
N SER A 709 4.47 5.88 -19.75
CA SER A 709 5.38 4.78 -20.05
C SER A 709 4.74 3.44 -19.68
N SER A 710 3.91 3.44 -18.62
CA SER A 710 3.11 2.29 -18.23
C SER A 710 2.07 1.90 -19.28
N ASP A 711 1.70 2.75 -20.24
CA ASP A 711 0.79 2.36 -21.32
C ASP A 711 1.53 1.60 -22.42
N LEU A 712 2.83 1.88 -22.61
CA LEU A 712 3.70 1.00 -23.39
C LEU A 712 4.06 -0.26 -22.60
N SER A 713 4.27 -0.17 -21.29
CA SER A 713 4.42 -1.37 -20.44
C SER A 713 3.13 -2.19 -20.38
N LEU A 714 1.94 -1.59 -20.52
CA LEU A 714 0.66 -2.27 -20.58
C LEU A 714 0.41 -2.85 -21.97
N ALA A 715 0.79 -2.16 -23.05
CA ALA A 715 0.78 -2.74 -24.40
C ALA A 715 1.76 -3.93 -24.49
N ILE A 716 2.99 -3.78 -24.01
CA ILE A 716 3.98 -4.87 -23.94
C ILE A 716 3.53 -5.95 -22.96
N ALA A 717 2.92 -5.63 -21.82
CA ALA A 717 2.38 -6.65 -20.92
C ALA A 717 1.15 -7.35 -21.51
N LEU A 718 0.26 -6.67 -22.23
CA LEU A 718 -0.89 -7.28 -22.92
C LEU A 718 -0.44 -8.11 -24.12
N THR A 719 0.58 -7.69 -24.86
CA THR A 719 1.19 -8.49 -25.94
C THR A 719 1.99 -9.66 -25.37
N LEU A 720 2.76 -9.51 -24.29
CA LEU A 720 3.44 -10.62 -23.62
C LEU A 720 2.45 -11.54 -22.90
N PHE A 721 1.32 -11.04 -22.40
CA PHE A 721 0.24 -11.84 -21.81
C PHE A 721 -0.55 -12.57 -22.90
N ALA A 722 -0.84 -11.92 -24.03
CA ALA A 722 -1.43 -12.57 -25.21
C ALA A 722 -0.48 -13.61 -25.80
N VAL A 723 0.81 -13.29 -25.95
CA VAL A 723 1.85 -14.25 -26.39
C VAL A 723 2.05 -15.36 -25.36
N TYR A 724 1.99 -15.09 -24.05
CA TYR A 724 2.01 -16.12 -23.00
C TYR A 724 0.77 -17.02 -23.06
N PHE A 725 -0.42 -16.47 -23.27
CA PHE A 725 -1.66 -17.24 -23.45
C PHE A 725 -1.65 -18.02 -24.77
N VAL A 726 -1.16 -17.45 -25.87
CA VAL A 726 -0.98 -18.13 -27.16
C VAL A 726 0.08 -19.24 -27.04
N TYR A 727 1.20 -19.00 -26.38
CA TYR A 727 2.25 -19.98 -26.09
C TYR A 727 1.73 -21.11 -25.19
N LYS A 728 0.97 -20.79 -24.14
CA LYS A 728 0.31 -21.75 -23.25
C LYS A 728 -0.81 -22.54 -23.96
N LYS A 729 -1.48 -21.94 -24.94
CA LYS A 729 -2.50 -22.58 -25.81
C LYS A 729 -1.87 -23.42 -26.93
N ALA A 730 -0.69 -23.04 -27.41
CA ALA A 730 0.07 -23.75 -28.45
C ALA A 730 0.82 -24.96 -27.89
N ARG A 731 1.38 -24.86 -26.68
CA ARG A 731 1.85 -26.02 -25.91
C ARG A 731 0.64 -26.84 -25.41
N ARG A 732 0.08 -27.67 -26.30
CA ARG A 732 -0.89 -28.73 -25.97
C ARG A 732 -0.33 -29.61 -24.86
N SER A 733 -0.74 -29.34 -23.62
CA SER A 733 -0.36 -30.15 -22.47
C SER A 733 -1.10 -31.49 -22.52
N VAL A 734 -0.49 -32.54 -21.95
CA VAL A 734 -1.18 -33.83 -21.71
C VAL A 734 -2.50 -33.62 -20.97
N ILE A 735 -2.56 -32.60 -20.09
CA ILE A 735 -3.76 -32.16 -19.37
C ILE A 735 -4.94 -31.88 -20.31
N SER A 736 -4.71 -31.31 -21.49
CA SER A 736 -5.78 -31.02 -22.47
C SER A 736 -6.28 -32.23 -23.26
N THR A 737 -5.73 -33.43 -23.00
CA THR A 737 -6.22 -34.71 -23.55
C THR A 737 -6.93 -35.58 -22.51
N LEU A 738 -7.09 -35.10 -21.27
CA LEU A 738 -7.81 -35.82 -20.22
C LEU A 738 -9.33 -35.65 -20.38
N PRO A 739 -10.15 -36.60 -19.93
CA PRO A 739 -11.60 -36.48 -19.97
C PRO A 739 -12.11 -35.39 -19.00
N GLY A 740 -13.24 -34.77 -19.36
CA GLY A 740 -13.85 -33.72 -18.56
C GLY A 740 -14.99 -32.98 -19.26
N PRO A 741 -15.77 -32.17 -18.52
CA PRO A 741 -16.93 -31.46 -19.05
C PRO A 741 -16.55 -30.31 -20.00
N PRO A 742 -17.42 -29.99 -20.98
CA PRO A 742 -17.23 -28.80 -21.81
C PRO A 742 -17.36 -27.51 -20.97
N PRO A 743 -16.60 -26.44 -21.28
CA PRO A 743 -16.68 -25.18 -20.55
C PRO A 743 -17.97 -24.42 -20.88
N ARG A 744 -18.74 -24.01 -19.86
CA ARG A 744 -19.95 -23.17 -20.05
C ARG A 744 -19.65 -21.81 -20.67
N SER A 745 -18.46 -21.27 -20.46
CA SER A 745 -18.02 -20.01 -21.07
C SER A 745 -16.49 -19.90 -21.13
N PHE A 746 -15.96 -19.07 -22.02
CA PHE A 746 -14.52 -18.77 -22.02
C PHE A 746 -14.06 -17.97 -20.79
N LEU A 747 -14.93 -17.07 -20.28
CA LEU A 747 -14.58 -16.16 -19.18
C LEU A 747 -14.51 -16.86 -17.81
N LEU A 748 -15.42 -17.80 -17.51
CA LEU A 748 -15.49 -18.51 -16.22
C LEU A 748 -15.18 -20.01 -16.31
N GLY A 749 -15.09 -20.58 -17.51
CA GLY A 749 -14.90 -22.02 -17.69
C GLY A 749 -16.07 -22.81 -17.09
N ASN A 750 -15.76 -23.63 -16.08
CA ASN A 750 -16.68 -24.43 -15.27
C ASN A 750 -16.68 -24.00 -13.79
N LEU A 751 -16.09 -22.84 -13.43
CA LEU A 751 -16.02 -22.41 -12.03
C LEU A 751 -17.40 -22.18 -11.39
N GLU A 752 -18.39 -21.86 -12.22
CA GLU A 752 -19.79 -21.71 -11.83
C GLU A 752 -20.39 -23.04 -11.35
N ASP A 753 -20.14 -24.12 -12.09
CA ASP A 753 -20.54 -25.49 -11.74
C ASP A 753 -19.95 -25.93 -10.40
N VAL A 754 -18.68 -25.61 -10.13
CA VAL A 754 -18.01 -26.06 -8.90
C VAL A 754 -18.37 -25.18 -7.69
N MET A 755 -18.55 -23.87 -7.89
CA MET A 755 -18.61 -22.89 -6.78
C MET A 755 -20.02 -22.37 -6.46
N GLN A 756 -21.03 -22.61 -7.30
CA GLN A 756 -22.41 -22.13 -7.07
C GLN A 756 -23.47 -23.24 -6.93
N ASN A 757 -23.23 -24.42 -7.52
CA ASN A 757 -24.07 -25.60 -7.31
C ASN A 757 -24.05 -26.06 -5.84
N ASP A 758 -24.99 -26.94 -5.49
CA ASP A 758 -25.02 -27.56 -4.17
C ASP A 758 -23.82 -28.48 -3.94
N ALA A 759 -23.25 -28.39 -2.73
CA ALA A 759 -21.96 -28.92 -2.35
C ALA A 759 -21.81 -30.42 -2.67
N GLY A 760 -20.80 -30.74 -3.48
CA GLY A 760 -20.45 -32.09 -3.90
C GLY A 760 -21.27 -32.66 -5.07
N LEU A 761 -22.38 -32.04 -5.50
CA LEU A 761 -23.16 -32.59 -6.63
C LEU A 761 -22.35 -32.65 -7.92
N THR A 762 -21.68 -31.54 -8.25
CA THR A 762 -20.76 -31.44 -9.39
C THR A 762 -19.58 -32.39 -9.26
N ASP A 763 -19.05 -32.60 -8.05
CA ASP A 763 -17.97 -33.55 -7.79
C ASP A 763 -18.39 -35.01 -8.08
N PHE A 764 -19.62 -35.40 -7.71
CA PHE A 764 -20.14 -36.75 -7.98
C PHE A 764 -20.44 -36.97 -9.47
N ASP A 765 -21.12 -36.01 -10.10
CA ASP A 765 -21.43 -36.05 -11.53
C ASP A 765 -20.16 -36.16 -12.38
N TRP A 766 -19.13 -35.38 -12.06
CA TRP A 766 -17.86 -35.44 -12.78
C TRP A 766 -17.07 -36.72 -12.48
N GLN A 767 -17.14 -37.25 -11.25
CA GLN A 767 -16.51 -38.53 -10.90
C GLN A 767 -17.16 -39.72 -11.62
N ASP A 768 -18.49 -39.76 -11.70
CA ASP A 768 -19.21 -40.86 -12.36
C ASP A 768 -19.08 -40.81 -13.89
N ASN A 769 -19.00 -39.62 -14.49
CA ASN A 769 -18.84 -39.46 -15.95
C ASN A 769 -17.38 -39.56 -16.44
N TYR A 770 -16.39 -39.14 -15.65
CA TYR A 770 -14.98 -39.00 -16.11
C TYR A 770 -13.93 -39.68 -15.21
N GLY A 771 -14.32 -40.26 -14.07
CA GLY A 771 -13.44 -41.00 -13.17
C GLY A 771 -12.70 -40.15 -12.14
N GLY A 772 -11.67 -40.73 -11.52
CA GLY A 772 -10.94 -40.14 -10.38
C GLY A 772 -10.02 -38.95 -10.67
N VAL A 773 -9.87 -38.57 -11.95
CA VAL A 773 -9.07 -37.41 -12.41
C VAL A 773 -9.81 -36.75 -13.56
N VAL A 774 -10.39 -35.57 -13.32
CA VAL A 774 -11.23 -34.84 -14.27
C VAL A 774 -10.56 -33.53 -14.67
N HIS A 775 -10.46 -33.26 -15.97
CA HIS A 775 -10.00 -31.96 -16.48
C HIS A 775 -11.15 -30.96 -16.55
N PHE A 776 -10.92 -29.71 -16.16
CA PHE A 776 -11.92 -28.64 -16.32
C PHE A 776 -11.26 -27.28 -16.55
N LYS A 777 -12.06 -26.29 -16.96
CA LYS A 777 -11.58 -24.93 -17.23
C LYS A 777 -11.85 -23.96 -16.08
N GLY A 778 -10.84 -23.19 -15.69
CA GLY A 778 -10.96 -21.96 -14.91
C GLY A 778 -11.20 -20.73 -15.79
N VAL A 779 -10.96 -19.52 -15.27
CA VAL A 779 -11.10 -18.29 -16.08
C VAL A 779 -10.15 -18.29 -17.28
N LEU A 780 -10.57 -17.61 -18.35
CA LEU A 780 -9.81 -17.42 -19.59
C LEU A 780 -9.35 -18.74 -20.22
N GLY A 781 -10.12 -19.83 -20.03
CA GLY A 781 -9.82 -21.17 -20.53
C GLY A 781 -8.64 -21.88 -19.85
N SER A 782 -8.23 -21.45 -18.65
CA SER A 782 -7.10 -22.03 -17.91
C SER A 782 -7.35 -23.47 -17.46
N ASP A 783 -6.41 -24.38 -17.73
CA ASP A 783 -6.52 -25.80 -17.40
C ASP A 783 -6.38 -26.12 -15.91
N ARG A 784 -7.24 -27.00 -15.40
CA ARG A 784 -7.27 -27.46 -14.00
C ARG A 784 -7.65 -28.94 -13.92
N LEU A 785 -7.29 -29.57 -12.80
CA LEU A 785 -7.68 -30.95 -12.48
C LEU A 785 -8.53 -30.98 -11.21
N LEU A 786 -9.65 -31.71 -11.24
CA LEU A 786 -10.35 -32.21 -10.05
C LEU A 786 -9.86 -33.65 -9.80
N VAL A 787 -9.38 -33.96 -8.60
CA VAL A 787 -8.76 -35.26 -8.30
C VAL A 787 -9.38 -35.88 -7.05
N SER A 788 -9.79 -37.15 -7.19
CA SER A 788 -10.26 -38.02 -6.10
C SER A 788 -9.57 -39.41 -6.10
N ASP A 789 -8.70 -39.70 -7.07
CA ASP A 789 -7.92 -40.95 -7.14
C ASP A 789 -7.06 -41.18 -5.88
N PRO A 790 -7.19 -42.35 -5.21
CA PRO A 790 -6.47 -42.63 -3.96
C PRO A 790 -4.94 -42.58 -4.00
N LYS A 791 -4.28 -43.02 -5.08
CA LYS A 791 -2.81 -42.93 -5.16
C LYS A 791 -2.39 -41.50 -5.43
N ALA A 792 -3.11 -40.79 -6.31
CA ALA A 792 -2.85 -39.40 -6.61
C ALA A 792 -2.98 -38.52 -5.36
N LEU A 793 -4.03 -38.74 -4.55
CA LEU A 793 -4.25 -38.02 -3.30
C LEU A 793 -3.21 -38.36 -2.21
N GLN A 794 -2.78 -39.63 -2.09
CA GLN A 794 -1.65 -39.99 -1.25
C GLN A 794 -0.36 -39.26 -1.69
N HIS A 795 -0.09 -39.18 -2.99
CA HIS A 795 1.09 -38.50 -3.52
C HIS A 795 1.08 -37.01 -3.18
N ILE A 796 0.00 -36.31 -3.57
CA ILE A 796 -0.17 -34.86 -3.42
C ILE A 796 -0.21 -34.41 -1.95
N LEU A 797 -0.75 -35.23 -1.04
CA LEU A 797 -0.99 -34.84 0.36
C LEU A 797 -0.05 -35.49 1.38
N GLN A 798 0.57 -36.64 1.07
CA GLN A 798 1.49 -37.34 1.96
C GLN A 798 2.93 -37.36 1.43
N THR A 799 3.21 -38.10 0.34
CA THR A 799 4.60 -38.48 -0.02
C THR A 799 5.43 -37.29 -0.50
N THR A 800 4.87 -36.43 -1.36
CA THR A 800 5.55 -35.27 -1.94
C THR A 800 4.95 -33.94 -1.47
N ALA A 801 4.20 -33.92 -0.37
CA ALA A 801 3.30 -32.85 0.04
C ALA A 801 3.86 -31.40 0.07
N TYR A 802 5.19 -31.22 0.22
CA TYR A 802 5.84 -29.90 0.16
C TYR A 802 6.24 -29.45 -1.27
N LYS A 803 6.26 -30.35 -2.28
CA LYS A 803 6.27 -29.97 -3.70
C LYS A 803 4.96 -29.30 -4.13
N TRP A 804 3.87 -29.58 -3.42
CA TRP A 804 2.53 -29.13 -3.74
C TRP A 804 2.15 -27.90 -2.90
N ARG A 805 2.37 -26.70 -3.45
CA ARG A 805 2.09 -25.42 -2.78
C ARG A 805 0.59 -25.09 -2.76
N LYS A 806 0.16 -24.21 -1.87
CA LYS A 806 -1.19 -23.60 -1.92
C LYS A 806 -1.29 -22.64 -3.12
N TRP A 807 -2.47 -22.50 -3.74
CA TRP A 807 -2.70 -21.45 -4.76
C TRP A 807 -2.50 -20.06 -4.13
N SER A 808 -1.93 -19.08 -4.85
CA SER A 808 -1.55 -17.78 -4.27
C SER A 808 -2.76 -16.98 -3.78
N GLU A 809 -3.81 -16.91 -4.59
CA GLU A 809 -5.10 -16.28 -4.26
C GLU A 809 -5.78 -16.96 -3.05
N ARG A 810 -5.72 -18.30 -2.95
CA ARG A 810 -6.25 -19.03 -1.79
C ARG A 810 -5.41 -18.80 -0.54
N ARG A 811 -4.09 -18.69 -0.68
CA ARG A 811 -3.18 -18.35 0.41
C ARG A 811 -3.38 -16.91 0.89
N GLN A 812 -3.67 -15.96 0.00
CA GLN A 812 -3.97 -14.58 0.39
C GLN A 812 -5.36 -14.44 1.04
N ILE A 813 -6.35 -15.23 0.62
CA ILE A 813 -7.56 -15.44 1.42
C ILE A 813 -7.16 -15.97 2.80
N SER A 814 -6.35 -17.02 2.92
CA SER A 814 -5.84 -17.48 4.23
C SER A 814 -4.98 -16.48 5.01
N ARG A 815 -4.53 -15.36 4.41
CA ARG A 815 -3.93 -14.23 5.14
C ARG A 815 -5.03 -13.32 5.72
N LEU A 816 -5.97 -12.92 4.85
CA LEU A 816 -7.21 -12.19 5.19
C LEU A 816 -8.22 -13.00 6.03
N THR A 817 -7.97 -14.30 6.26
CA THR A 817 -8.84 -15.21 7.00
C THR A 817 -8.07 -16.15 7.96
N SER A 818 -6.90 -15.73 8.45
CA SER A 818 -6.10 -16.41 9.52
C SER A 818 -4.77 -15.72 9.87
N GLY A 819 -4.48 -14.54 9.29
CA GLY A 819 -3.22 -13.83 9.46
C GLY A 819 -2.01 -14.64 9.01
N TYR A 820 -0.89 -14.50 9.70
CA TYR A 820 0.33 -15.28 9.45
C TYR A 820 0.31 -16.64 10.18
N GLY A 821 -0.88 -17.29 10.25
CA GLY A 821 -1.11 -18.56 10.92
C GLY A 821 -0.80 -19.81 10.08
N LEU A 822 -1.09 -21.00 10.64
CA LEU A 822 -0.82 -22.30 9.99
C LEU A 822 -1.57 -22.49 8.64
N LEU A 823 -2.77 -21.90 8.51
CA LEU A 823 -3.54 -21.92 7.25
C LEU A 823 -2.89 -21.06 6.15
N TRP A 824 -2.16 -20.00 6.49
CA TRP A 824 -1.40 -19.19 5.52
C TRP A 824 -0.01 -19.77 5.21
N SER A 825 0.67 -20.34 6.19
CA SER A 825 2.08 -20.72 6.05
C SER A 825 2.32 -21.90 5.11
N ASP A 826 3.49 -21.92 4.48
CA ASP A 826 3.93 -22.99 3.58
C ASP A 826 5.43 -23.29 3.80
N GLY A 827 5.93 -24.39 3.23
CA GLY A 827 7.34 -24.81 3.32
C GLY A 827 7.88 -24.89 4.77
N GLU A 828 9.08 -24.36 4.99
CA GLU A 828 9.73 -24.34 6.31
C GLU A 828 8.96 -23.54 7.36
N THR A 829 8.23 -22.49 6.97
CA THR A 829 7.37 -21.73 7.90
C THR A 829 6.24 -22.62 8.41
N HIS A 830 5.61 -23.41 7.53
CA HIS A 830 4.58 -24.38 7.95
C HIS A 830 5.18 -25.48 8.85
N LYS A 831 6.38 -25.99 8.55
CA LYS A 831 7.07 -26.97 9.42
C LYS A 831 7.33 -26.40 10.80
N ARG A 832 7.88 -25.18 10.90
CA ARG A 832 8.13 -24.47 12.18
C ARG A 832 6.84 -24.25 12.95
N HIS A 833 5.82 -23.68 12.31
CA HIS A 833 4.49 -23.47 12.92
C HIS A 833 3.91 -24.77 13.45
N ARG A 834 3.83 -25.82 12.62
CA ARG A 834 3.26 -27.11 13.05
C ARG A 834 4.05 -27.75 14.20
N LYS A 835 5.38 -27.65 14.22
CA LYS A 835 6.22 -28.17 15.32
C LYS A 835 5.87 -27.51 16.66
N VAL A 836 5.78 -26.18 16.71
CA VAL A 836 5.44 -25.43 17.94
C VAL A 836 3.99 -25.68 18.35
N MET A 837 3.09 -25.91 17.39
CA MET A 837 1.67 -26.12 17.66
C MET A 837 1.32 -27.52 18.19
N LEU A 838 2.05 -28.57 17.76
CA LEU A 838 1.72 -29.98 18.06
C LEU A 838 1.52 -30.33 19.55
N PRO A 839 2.30 -29.79 20.53
CA PRO A 839 2.11 -30.11 21.95
C PRO A 839 0.73 -29.79 22.50
N GLY A 840 0.03 -28.77 21.96
CA GLY A 840 -1.32 -28.42 22.40
C GLY A 840 -2.44 -29.28 21.78
N PHE A 841 -2.11 -30.18 20.85
CA PHE A 841 -3.06 -31.04 20.14
C PHE A 841 -2.66 -32.53 20.20
N GLY A 842 -1.89 -32.91 21.22
CA GLY A 842 -1.55 -34.30 21.48
C GLY A 842 -2.76 -35.12 21.94
N THR A 843 -2.58 -36.44 22.00
CA THR A 843 -3.64 -37.36 22.42
C THR A 843 -4.06 -37.16 23.88
N PRO A 844 -3.15 -36.97 24.86
CA PRO A 844 -3.54 -36.67 26.25
C PRO A 844 -4.29 -35.34 26.38
N GLU A 845 -3.84 -34.30 25.69
CA GLU A 845 -4.37 -32.94 25.79
C GLU A 845 -5.79 -32.88 25.24
N ALA A 846 -6.01 -33.37 24.01
CA ALA A 846 -7.34 -33.43 23.39
C ALA A 846 -8.34 -34.27 24.22
N LYS A 847 -7.87 -35.31 24.92
CA LYS A 847 -8.69 -36.13 25.80
C LYS A 847 -8.97 -35.49 27.16
N SER A 848 -8.16 -34.52 27.61
CA SER A 848 -8.34 -33.82 28.89
C SER A 848 -9.49 -32.80 28.88
N TYR A 849 -9.96 -32.36 27.70
CA TYR A 849 -11.03 -31.37 27.57
C TYR A 849 -12.45 -31.97 27.58
N LEU A 850 -12.62 -33.30 27.74
CA LEU A 850 -13.96 -33.93 27.71
C LEU A 850 -14.97 -33.33 28.71
N PRO A 851 -14.66 -33.13 30.01
CA PRO A 851 -15.65 -32.59 30.96
C PRO A 851 -16.16 -31.19 30.57
N LEU A 852 -15.31 -30.41 29.91
CA LEU A 852 -15.64 -29.09 29.38
C LEU A 852 -16.57 -29.18 28.16
N PHE A 853 -16.35 -30.14 27.25
CA PHE A 853 -17.27 -30.40 26.15
C PHE A 853 -18.64 -30.88 26.62
N LEU A 854 -18.69 -31.77 27.62
CA LEU A 854 -19.94 -32.22 28.26
C LEU A 854 -20.69 -31.04 28.91
N SER A 855 -19.99 -30.18 29.63
CA SER A 855 -20.58 -28.95 30.22
C SER A 855 -21.15 -27.99 29.15
N CYS A 856 -20.44 -27.80 28.04
CA CYS A 856 -20.91 -26.97 26.92
C CYS A 856 -22.12 -27.60 26.20
N ALA A 857 -22.14 -28.93 26.04
CA ALA A 857 -23.26 -29.66 25.46
C ALA A 857 -24.51 -29.62 26.38
N SER A 858 -24.33 -29.89 27.68
CA SER A 858 -25.38 -29.79 28.71
C SER A 858 -25.96 -28.36 28.81
N SER A 859 -25.17 -27.33 28.49
CA SER A 859 -25.66 -25.95 28.38
C SER A 859 -26.63 -25.75 27.21
N VAL A 860 -26.41 -26.40 26.06
CA VAL A 860 -27.39 -26.46 24.95
C VAL A 860 -28.62 -27.25 25.38
N THR A 861 -28.42 -28.42 25.98
CA THR A 861 -29.50 -29.28 26.47
C THR A 861 -30.40 -28.55 27.46
N THR A 862 -29.83 -27.72 28.34
CA THR A 862 -30.59 -26.89 29.29
C THR A 862 -31.45 -25.85 28.56
N ARG A 863 -30.87 -25.07 27.63
CA ARG A 863 -31.63 -24.09 26.83
C ARG A 863 -32.76 -24.70 26.01
N TRP A 864 -32.56 -25.90 25.46
CA TRP A 864 -33.60 -26.59 24.71
C TRP A 864 -34.69 -27.20 25.61
N ARG A 865 -34.36 -27.63 26.84
CA ARG A 865 -35.38 -27.96 27.85
C ARG A 865 -36.16 -26.73 28.31
N ASP A 866 -35.50 -25.57 28.47
CA ASP A 866 -36.19 -24.30 28.81
C ASP A 866 -37.25 -23.97 27.75
N MET A 867 -36.91 -24.11 26.46
CA MET A 867 -37.85 -23.89 25.34
C MET A 867 -39.02 -24.89 25.31
N LEU A 868 -38.79 -26.14 25.75
CA LEU A 868 -39.81 -27.19 25.85
C LEU A 868 -40.59 -27.16 27.18
N SER A 869 -40.35 -26.18 28.06
CA SER A 869 -41.08 -26.08 29.33
C SER A 869 -42.56 -25.66 29.16
N THR A 870 -42.91 -25.08 28.01
CA THR A 870 -44.28 -24.61 27.68
C THR A 870 -44.94 -25.38 26.54
N GLU A 871 -44.18 -26.15 25.74
CA GLU A 871 -44.66 -26.83 24.54
C GLU A 871 -44.07 -28.25 24.45
N SER A 872 -44.87 -29.23 24.02
CA SER A 872 -44.43 -30.64 23.92
C SER A 872 -43.40 -30.91 22.81
N SER A 873 -43.22 -29.96 21.89
CA SER A 873 -42.32 -30.02 20.75
C SER A 873 -41.98 -28.61 20.29
N ALA A 874 -40.71 -28.34 19.99
CA ALA A 874 -40.25 -27.02 19.55
C ALA A 874 -39.44 -27.14 18.24
N THR A 875 -39.54 -26.14 17.37
CA THR A 875 -38.60 -26.01 16.24
C THR A 875 -37.37 -25.24 16.71
N VAL A 876 -36.19 -25.85 16.60
CA VAL A 876 -34.89 -25.20 16.89
C VAL A 876 -34.06 -25.09 15.62
N ASP A 877 -33.44 -23.93 15.43
CA ASP A 877 -32.39 -23.76 14.44
C ASP A 877 -31.05 -24.24 15.02
N VAL A 878 -30.53 -25.35 14.48
CA VAL A 878 -29.42 -26.08 15.10
C VAL A 878 -28.08 -25.32 15.01
N PRO A 879 -27.66 -24.76 13.85
CA PRO A 879 -26.49 -23.88 13.74
C PRO A 879 -26.46 -22.75 14.76
N PHE A 880 -27.59 -22.06 14.98
CA PHE A 880 -27.70 -20.91 15.89
C PHE A 880 -27.25 -21.23 17.32
N TRP A 881 -27.59 -22.42 17.83
CA TRP A 881 -27.23 -22.85 19.19
C TRP A 881 -25.87 -23.55 19.25
N ILE A 882 -25.61 -24.49 18.33
CA ILE A 882 -24.39 -25.31 18.42
C ILE A 882 -23.13 -24.49 18.10
N SER A 883 -23.18 -23.52 17.17
CA SER A 883 -22.04 -22.63 16.90
C SER A 883 -21.61 -21.81 18.12
N ARG A 884 -22.56 -21.35 18.95
CA ARG A 884 -22.30 -20.65 20.22
C ARG A 884 -21.64 -21.56 21.23
N ALA A 885 -22.17 -22.78 21.41
CA ALA A 885 -21.67 -23.72 22.38
C ALA A 885 -20.27 -24.25 22.04
N THR A 886 -19.97 -24.52 20.76
CA THR A 886 -18.62 -24.89 20.32
C THR A 886 -17.66 -23.69 20.33
N LEU A 887 -18.16 -22.45 20.15
CA LEU A 887 -17.36 -21.23 20.32
C LEU A 887 -16.95 -21.03 21.80
N ASP A 888 -17.86 -21.20 22.75
CA ASP A 888 -17.54 -21.21 24.17
C ASP A 888 -16.60 -22.38 24.55
N ALA A 889 -16.81 -23.57 23.98
CA ALA A 889 -15.95 -24.74 24.20
C ALA A 889 -14.50 -24.53 23.74
N ILE A 890 -14.28 -24.03 22.50
CA ILE A 890 -12.92 -23.70 22.02
C ILE A 890 -12.32 -22.52 22.79
N GLY A 891 -13.13 -21.56 23.25
CA GLY A 891 -12.70 -20.46 24.11
C GLY A 891 -12.08 -20.94 25.41
N LEU A 892 -12.79 -21.78 26.15
CA LEU A 892 -12.33 -22.34 27.41
C LEU A 892 -11.18 -23.34 27.20
N ALA A 893 -11.30 -24.31 26.29
CA ALA A 893 -10.31 -25.37 26.13
C ALA A 893 -8.98 -24.87 25.53
N ALA A 894 -9.02 -23.95 24.57
CA ALA A 894 -7.82 -23.46 23.91
C ALA A 894 -7.21 -22.22 24.57
N PHE A 895 -8.00 -21.36 25.21
CA PHE A 895 -7.54 -20.07 25.74
C PHE A 895 -7.84 -19.85 27.23
N ASP A 896 -8.59 -20.73 27.89
CA ASP A 896 -9.10 -20.53 29.27
C ASP A 896 -9.95 -19.25 29.39
N TYR A 897 -10.77 -18.98 28.37
CA TYR A 897 -11.51 -17.73 28.20
C TYR A 897 -12.98 -17.99 27.84
N GLN A 898 -13.90 -17.53 28.70
CA GLN A 898 -15.33 -17.59 28.44
C GLN A 898 -15.75 -16.45 27.49
N PHE A 899 -16.31 -16.77 26.32
CA PHE A 899 -16.92 -15.75 25.45
C PHE A 899 -18.35 -15.39 25.90
N GLY A 900 -19.07 -16.33 26.50
CA GLY A 900 -20.46 -16.17 26.92
C GLY A 900 -21.44 -16.15 25.75
N ALA A 901 -21.09 -16.75 24.61
CA ALA A 901 -21.89 -16.76 23.39
C ALA A 901 -23.27 -17.45 23.58
N MET A 902 -23.34 -18.41 24.50
CA MET A 902 -24.60 -19.05 24.92
C MET A 902 -25.52 -18.17 25.81
N ASN A 903 -25.01 -17.05 26.35
CA ASN A 903 -25.73 -16.21 27.33
C ASN A 903 -25.82 -14.73 26.95
N ASN A 904 -25.11 -14.28 25.92
CA ASN A 904 -25.06 -12.87 25.50
C ASN A 904 -25.12 -12.73 23.97
N ASP A 905 -26.29 -12.37 23.45
CA ASP A 905 -26.51 -12.05 22.03
C ASP A 905 -25.72 -10.83 21.54
N ASP A 906 -25.29 -9.95 22.45
CA ASP A 906 -24.50 -8.76 22.13
C ASP A 906 -22.98 -9.01 22.05
N ASN A 907 -22.52 -10.27 22.14
CA ASN A 907 -21.09 -10.60 22.03
C ASN A 907 -20.48 -10.11 20.68
N GLU A 908 -19.50 -9.21 20.79
CA GLU A 908 -18.84 -8.52 19.68
C GLU A 908 -18.16 -9.48 18.68
N LEU A 909 -17.48 -10.51 19.19
CA LEU A 909 -16.78 -11.51 18.37
C LEU A 909 -17.76 -12.44 17.65
N SER A 910 -18.85 -12.83 18.31
CA SER A 910 -19.93 -13.62 17.72
C SER A 910 -20.58 -12.84 16.56
N LYS A 911 -20.94 -11.56 16.78
CA LYS A 911 -21.45 -10.68 15.72
C LYS A 911 -20.45 -10.50 14.57
N ALA A 912 -19.17 -10.33 14.87
CA ALA A 912 -18.11 -10.21 13.89
C ALA A 912 -18.02 -11.44 12.96
N TYR A 913 -18.12 -12.65 13.50
CA TYR A 913 -18.14 -13.89 12.71
C TYR A 913 -19.47 -14.10 11.97
N GLN A 914 -20.62 -13.88 12.62
CA GLN A 914 -21.95 -13.99 12.00
C GLN A 914 -22.10 -13.04 10.81
N GLN A 915 -21.50 -11.84 10.85
CA GLN A 915 -21.49 -10.91 9.73
C GLN A 915 -20.49 -11.30 8.63
N LEU A 916 -19.37 -11.96 8.96
CA LEU A 916 -18.36 -12.35 7.98
C LEU A 916 -18.91 -13.33 6.94
N VAL A 917 -19.60 -14.38 7.39
CA VAL A 917 -20.06 -15.48 6.53
C VAL A 917 -20.91 -14.96 5.35
N PRO A 918 -22.02 -14.23 5.55
CA PRO A 918 -22.83 -13.70 4.45
C PRO A 918 -22.12 -12.60 3.65
N ASN A 919 -21.36 -11.70 4.30
CA ASN A 919 -20.81 -10.52 3.61
C ASN A 919 -19.53 -10.80 2.81
N ALA A 920 -18.70 -11.78 3.23
CA ALA A 920 -17.39 -12.05 2.63
C ALA A 920 -17.23 -13.46 2.05
N LEU A 921 -17.76 -14.49 2.73
CA LEU A 921 -17.46 -15.90 2.43
C LEU A 921 -18.56 -16.63 1.65
N ALA A 922 -19.80 -16.14 1.68
CA ALA A 922 -20.94 -16.72 0.99
C ALA A 922 -20.84 -16.59 -0.53
N LEU A 923 -21.59 -17.49 -1.21
CA LEU A 923 -21.71 -17.69 -2.66
C LEU A 923 -21.23 -16.48 -3.50
N PRO A 924 -19.98 -16.51 -4.01
CA PRO A 924 -19.47 -15.41 -4.80
C PRO A 924 -20.28 -15.26 -6.10
N SER A 925 -20.71 -14.03 -6.40
CA SER A 925 -21.33 -13.69 -7.68
C SER A 925 -20.40 -14.00 -8.85
N ARG A 926 -20.94 -14.11 -10.07
CA ARG A 926 -20.15 -14.40 -11.29
C ARG A 926 -18.97 -13.43 -11.46
N THR A 927 -19.17 -12.14 -11.17
CA THR A 927 -18.12 -11.12 -11.14
C THR A 927 -17.10 -11.34 -10.02
N ALA A 928 -17.53 -11.73 -8.82
CA ALA A 928 -16.64 -12.01 -7.71
C ALA A 928 -15.78 -13.26 -7.97
N LEU A 929 -16.35 -14.32 -8.55
CA LEU A 929 -15.60 -15.50 -9.01
C LEU A 929 -14.52 -15.12 -10.02
N PHE A 930 -14.89 -14.33 -11.05
CA PHE A 930 -13.96 -13.85 -12.06
C PHE A 930 -12.79 -13.05 -11.45
N LEU A 931 -13.08 -12.11 -10.54
CA LEU A 931 -12.06 -11.30 -9.87
C LEU A 931 -11.17 -12.11 -8.91
N MET A 932 -11.76 -13.02 -8.13
CA MET A 932 -11.02 -13.89 -7.20
C MET A 932 -10.09 -14.87 -7.93
N ASP A 933 -10.49 -15.32 -9.13
CA ASP A 933 -9.68 -16.26 -9.92
C ASP A 933 -8.65 -15.52 -10.81
N ILE A 934 -8.96 -14.31 -11.29
CA ILE A 934 -7.98 -13.44 -11.96
C ILE A 934 -6.90 -12.93 -11.02
N ALA A 935 -7.20 -12.77 -9.72
CA ALA A 935 -6.20 -12.48 -8.69
C ALA A 935 -5.00 -13.45 -8.74
N SER A 936 -5.20 -14.68 -9.21
CA SER A 936 -4.15 -15.69 -9.36
C SER A 936 -3.11 -15.44 -10.45
N PHE A 937 -3.30 -14.42 -11.30
CA PHE A 937 -2.30 -13.89 -12.24
C PHE A 937 -1.58 -12.64 -11.71
N VAL A 938 -2.01 -12.10 -10.57
CA VAL A 938 -1.46 -10.89 -9.95
C VAL A 938 -0.34 -11.28 -8.98
N PRO A 939 0.82 -10.59 -8.95
CA PRO A 939 1.90 -10.89 -8.00
C PRO A 939 1.47 -10.75 -6.54
N ASP A 940 1.95 -11.64 -5.67
CA ASP A 940 1.60 -11.69 -4.24
C ASP A 940 1.65 -10.31 -3.55
N ARG A 941 2.67 -9.48 -3.81
CA ARG A 941 2.82 -8.12 -3.24
C ARG A 941 1.73 -7.13 -3.66
N THR A 942 1.17 -7.30 -4.85
CA THR A 942 0.06 -6.47 -5.35
C THR A 942 -1.27 -6.98 -4.81
N LEU A 943 -1.39 -8.30 -4.57
CA LEU A 943 -2.50 -8.86 -3.79
C LEU A 943 -2.46 -8.36 -2.34
N ASP A 944 -1.31 -8.44 -1.65
CA ASP A 944 -1.10 -7.92 -0.29
C ASP A 944 -1.68 -6.49 -0.19
N TRP A 945 -1.20 -5.58 -1.04
CA TRP A 945 -1.66 -4.18 -1.08
C TRP A 945 -3.16 -4.04 -1.38
N LEU A 946 -3.70 -4.81 -2.34
CA LEU A 946 -5.12 -4.79 -2.66
C LEU A 946 -5.99 -5.30 -1.50
N THR A 947 -5.52 -6.29 -0.75
CA THR A 947 -6.21 -6.83 0.42
C THR A 947 -6.17 -5.87 1.61
N ASP A 948 -5.05 -5.17 1.81
CA ASP A 948 -4.87 -4.24 2.93
C ASP A 948 -5.61 -2.91 2.70
N TYR A 949 -5.52 -2.35 1.49
CA TYR A 949 -6.03 -1.01 1.18
C TYR A 949 -7.25 -0.97 0.25
N GLY A 950 -7.72 -2.12 -0.24
CA GLY A 950 -8.83 -2.20 -1.19
C GLY A 950 -10.17 -1.69 -0.65
N TRP A 951 -11.04 -1.26 -1.56
CA TRP A 951 -12.38 -0.73 -1.25
C TRP A 951 -13.48 -1.75 -1.56
N GLY A 952 -14.54 -1.75 -0.75
CA GLY A 952 -15.73 -2.56 -0.93
C GLY A 952 -16.05 -3.49 0.24
N ARG A 953 -17.36 -3.76 0.42
CA ARG A 953 -17.95 -4.45 1.58
C ARG A 953 -17.26 -5.76 2.01
N ARG A 954 -16.72 -6.54 1.05
CA ARG A 954 -15.97 -7.78 1.35
C ARG A 954 -14.68 -7.51 2.14
N PHE A 955 -13.85 -6.58 1.68
CA PHE A 955 -12.60 -6.21 2.37
C PHE A 955 -12.87 -5.43 3.65
N GLU A 956 -13.95 -4.65 3.68
CA GLU A 956 -14.40 -3.92 4.88
C GLU A 956 -14.84 -4.87 6.00
N ALA A 957 -15.72 -5.84 5.72
CA ALA A 957 -16.09 -6.89 6.68
C ALA A 957 -14.87 -7.73 7.13
N MET A 958 -13.97 -8.06 6.19
CA MET A 958 -12.74 -8.78 6.51
C MET A 958 -11.76 -7.97 7.37
N ARG A 959 -11.71 -6.63 7.26
CA ARG A 959 -10.88 -5.78 8.14
C ARG A 959 -11.54 -5.50 9.49
N HIS A 960 -12.86 -5.28 9.55
CA HIS A 960 -13.57 -5.02 10.81
C HIS A 960 -13.48 -6.22 11.76
N ALA A 961 -13.85 -7.42 11.30
CA ALA A 961 -13.75 -8.63 12.12
C ALA A 961 -12.28 -9.09 12.35
N THR A 962 -11.32 -8.56 11.59
CA THR A 962 -9.89 -8.63 11.94
C THR A 962 -9.58 -7.77 13.17
N GLU A 963 -9.97 -6.50 13.17
CA GLU A 963 -9.66 -5.55 14.24
C GLU A 963 -10.22 -5.99 15.60
N VAL A 964 -11.48 -6.42 15.63
CA VAL A 964 -12.15 -6.95 16.85
C VAL A 964 -11.37 -8.12 17.45
N SER A 965 -11.12 -9.19 16.68
CA SER A 965 -10.41 -10.37 17.20
C SER A 965 -8.96 -10.05 17.58
N SER A 966 -8.29 -9.17 16.84
CA SER A 966 -6.92 -8.74 17.14
C SER A 966 -6.78 -8.19 18.56
N ASN A 967 -7.74 -7.36 18.98
CA ASN A 967 -7.76 -6.73 20.30
C ASN A 967 -8.14 -7.71 21.42
N ILE A 968 -8.85 -8.78 21.11
CA ILE A 968 -9.16 -9.88 22.05
C ILE A 968 -7.95 -10.80 22.20
N SER A 969 -7.42 -11.33 21.09
CA SER A 969 -6.31 -12.29 21.10
C SER A 969 -5.00 -11.70 21.63
N LYS A 970 -4.77 -10.39 21.49
CA LYS A 970 -3.61 -9.76 22.14
C LYS A 970 -3.73 -9.77 23.67
N ARG A 971 -4.89 -9.42 24.23
CA ARG A 971 -5.10 -9.44 25.69
C ARG A 971 -4.88 -10.85 26.26
N MET A 972 -5.49 -11.86 25.63
CA MET A 972 -5.26 -13.27 25.95
C MET A 972 -3.77 -13.64 25.90
N LEU A 973 -3.01 -13.21 24.89
CA LEU A 973 -1.58 -13.52 24.81
C LEU A 973 -0.80 -12.86 25.96
N ASP A 974 -1.07 -11.60 26.25
CA ASP A 974 -0.33 -10.84 27.25
C ASP A 974 -0.63 -11.38 28.68
N GLU A 975 -1.89 -11.73 28.97
CA GLU A 975 -2.30 -12.45 30.18
C GLU A 975 -1.60 -13.82 30.30
N LYS A 976 -1.45 -14.58 29.20
CA LYS A 976 -0.79 -15.90 29.20
C LYS A 976 0.73 -15.80 29.35
N LYS A 977 1.36 -14.77 28.78
CA LYS A 977 2.77 -14.45 29.03
C LYS A 977 3.01 -14.12 30.50
N GLU A 978 2.13 -13.33 31.11
CA GLU A 978 2.24 -12.97 32.52
C GLU A 978 2.08 -14.18 33.44
N HIS A 979 1.03 -14.99 33.26
CA HIS A 979 0.86 -16.24 34.00
C HIS A 979 2.08 -17.18 33.84
N ALA A 980 2.64 -17.30 32.63
CA ALA A 980 3.84 -18.11 32.39
C ALA A 980 5.09 -17.54 33.11
N ALA A 981 5.24 -16.22 33.17
CA ALA A 981 6.33 -15.55 33.91
C ALA A 981 6.17 -15.70 35.44
N GLN A 982 4.93 -15.75 35.94
CA GLN A 982 4.60 -16.08 37.33
C GLN A 982 4.72 -17.58 37.66
N GLY A 983 5.06 -18.44 36.68
CA GLY A 983 5.18 -19.89 36.86
C GLY A 983 3.85 -20.66 36.87
N VAL A 984 2.72 -19.99 36.59
CA VAL A 984 1.36 -20.54 36.63
C VAL A 984 1.11 -21.40 35.38
N SER A 985 1.49 -22.68 35.45
CA SER A 985 1.39 -23.63 34.32
C SER A 985 -0.02 -24.24 34.18
N ARG A 986 -0.97 -23.51 33.57
CA ARG A 986 -2.28 -24.05 33.16
C ARG A 986 -2.16 -25.03 31.97
N LYS A 987 -3.21 -25.83 31.73
CA LYS A 987 -3.26 -26.92 30.72
C LYS A 987 -4.05 -26.57 29.44
N ASP A 988 -4.51 -25.35 29.29
CA ASP A 988 -5.09 -24.88 28.04
C ASP A 988 -4.05 -24.87 26.91
N ILE A 989 -4.53 -25.00 25.67
CA ILE A 989 -3.67 -25.05 24.47
C ILE A 989 -2.70 -23.86 24.46
N MET A 990 -3.18 -22.64 24.73
CA MET A 990 -2.35 -21.44 24.65
C MET A 990 -1.22 -21.41 25.68
N SER A 991 -1.46 -21.81 26.93
CA SER A 991 -0.39 -21.96 27.93
C SER A 991 0.68 -22.96 27.49
N LEU A 992 0.28 -24.06 26.85
CA LEU A 992 1.20 -25.04 26.26
C LEU A 992 1.97 -24.45 25.07
N LEU A 993 1.34 -23.64 24.22
CA LEU A 993 1.99 -22.96 23.08
C LEU A 993 3.01 -21.91 23.54
N VAL A 994 2.70 -21.07 24.53
CA VAL A 994 3.65 -20.09 25.09
C VAL A 994 4.87 -20.80 25.66
N LYS A 995 4.67 -21.89 26.41
CA LYS A 995 5.72 -22.71 27.02
C LYS A 995 6.58 -23.44 25.96
N ALA A 996 5.95 -24.04 24.96
CA ALA A 996 6.64 -24.70 23.85
C ALA A 996 7.48 -23.69 23.05
N ASN A 997 6.91 -22.52 22.72
CA ASN A 997 7.62 -21.47 22.01
C ASN A 997 8.82 -20.94 22.82
N ALA A 998 8.66 -20.68 24.12
CA ALA A 998 9.76 -20.26 24.98
C ALA A 998 10.89 -21.31 25.10
N SER A 999 10.59 -22.59 24.92
CA SER A 999 11.57 -23.68 24.94
C SER A 999 12.32 -23.91 23.62
N GLU A 1000 11.89 -23.30 22.51
CA GLU A 1000 12.54 -23.43 21.21
C GLU A 1000 13.76 -22.52 21.06
N ASN A 1001 14.68 -22.93 20.17
CA ASN A 1001 15.81 -22.10 19.77
C ASN A 1001 15.34 -20.76 19.18
N PRO A 1002 15.99 -19.60 19.42
CA PRO A 1002 15.51 -18.29 18.94
C PRO A 1002 15.24 -18.16 17.43
N LYS A 1003 15.82 -19.02 16.58
CA LYS A 1003 15.53 -19.09 15.13
C LYS A 1003 14.30 -19.94 14.76
N ALA A 1004 13.84 -20.78 15.69
CA ALA A 1004 12.69 -21.67 15.56
C ALA A 1004 11.45 -21.16 16.34
N GLN A 1005 11.60 -20.14 17.18
CA GLN A 1005 10.49 -19.48 17.85
C GLN A 1005 9.52 -18.83 16.84
N LEU A 1006 8.26 -18.73 17.23
CA LEU A 1006 7.25 -17.90 16.62
C LEU A 1006 7.36 -16.49 17.19
N SER A 1007 7.40 -15.49 16.31
CA SER A 1007 7.33 -14.07 16.68
C SER A 1007 5.99 -13.72 17.34
N GLU A 1008 5.87 -12.56 18.00
CA GLU A 1008 4.59 -12.13 18.59
C GLU A 1008 3.47 -12.07 17.55
N VAL A 1009 3.72 -11.55 16.35
CA VAL A 1009 2.72 -11.52 15.26
C VAL A 1009 2.31 -12.92 14.83
N GLU A 1010 3.22 -13.90 14.82
CA GLU A 1010 2.89 -15.29 14.50
C GLU A 1010 2.16 -16.01 15.63
N MET A 1011 2.58 -15.85 16.89
CA MET A 1011 1.88 -16.36 18.07
C MET A 1011 0.46 -15.82 18.12
N ILE A 1012 0.33 -14.49 18.00
CA ILE A 1012 -0.96 -13.82 17.86
C ILE A 1012 -1.71 -14.44 16.67
N SER A 1013 -1.12 -14.61 15.47
CA SER A 1013 -1.82 -15.21 14.30
C SER A 1013 -2.28 -16.66 14.46
N GLN A 1014 -1.82 -17.42 15.46
CA GLN A 1014 -2.44 -18.72 15.77
C GLN A 1014 -3.75 -18.56 16.58
N MET A 1015 -3.90 -17.45 17.31
CA MET A 1015 -5.05 -17.10 18.16
C MET A 1015 -6.04 -16.13 17.48
N ARG A 1016 -5.50 -15.20 16.70
CA ARG A 1016 -6.12 -14.00 16.11
C ARG A 1016 -6.86 -14.37 14.84
N ALA A 1017 -8.05 -13.82 14.72
CA ALA A 1017 -8.64 -13.65 13.43
C ALA A 1017 -8.00 -12.40 12.82
N GLU A 1018 -7.13 -12.55 11.82
CA GLU A 1018 -7.19 -11.62 10.68
C GLU A 1018 -8.24 -12.23 9.76
N ASN A 1019 -9.48 -12.15 10.24
CA ASN A 1019 -10.53 -13.14 10.02
C ASN A 1019 -10.09 -14.61 10.14
N PRO A 1020 -11.02 -15.57 10.12
CA PRO A 1020 -11.30 -16.42 11.28
C PRO A 1020 -10.08 -17.20 11.77
N SER A 1021 -9.81 -17.12 13.08
CA SER A 1021 -8.57 -17.64 13.65
C SER A 1021 -8.36 -19.13 13.35
N ASN A 1022 -7.11 -19.48 13.07
CA ASN A 1022 -6.66 -20.86 12.80
C ASN A 1022 -7.01 -21.87 13.92
N ILE A 1023 -7.23 -21.41 15.17
CA ILE A 1023 -7.83 -22.24 16.23
C ILE A 1023 -9.33 -21.96 16.40
N ILE A 1024 -9.75 -20.69 16.58
CA ILE A 1024 -11.13 -20.38 16.97
C ILE A 1024 -12.15 -20.88 15.95
N LEU A 1025 -12.03 -20.57 14.65
CA LEU A 1025 -13.03 -21.01 13.66
C LEU A 1025 -12.81 -22.46 13.21
N ALA A 1026 -11.57 -22.86 12.94
CA ALA A 1026 -11.27 -24.24 12.54
C ALA A 1026 -11.41 -25.26 13.69
N GLY A 1027 -11.71 -24.79 14.91
CA GLY A 1027 -12.39 -25.55 15.95
C GLY A 1027 -13.91 -25.46 15.79
N HIS A 1028 -14.50 -24.31 16.16
CA HIS A 1028 -15.95 -24.25 16.41
C HIS A 1028 -16.83 -24.50 15.17
N GLU A 1029 -16.56 -23.84 14.04
CA GLU A 1029 -17.50 -23.81 12.90
C GLU A 1029 -17.50 -25.13 12.13
N THR A 1030 -16.34 -25.79 12.06
CA THR A 1030 -16.25 -27.13 11.47
C THR A 1030 -16.90 -28.19 12.35
N THR A 1031 -16.79 -28.11 13.68
CA THR A 1031 -17.49 -29.05 14.57
C THR A 1031 -18.99 -28.76 14.62
N SER A 1032 -19.42 -27.50 14.76
CA SER A 1032 -20.84 -27.11 14.80
C SER A 1032 -21.60 -27.55 13.55
N THR A 1033 -20.99 -27.33 12.38
CA THR A 1033 -21.54 -27.74 11.08
C THR A 1033 -21.61 -29.26 10.95
N THR A 1034 -20.58 -29.98 11.44
CA THR A 1034 -20.58 -31.46 11.44
C THR A 1034 -21.67 -32.01 12.38
N LEU A 1035 -21.86 -31.41 13.57
CA LEU A 1035 -22.95 -31.74 14.49
C LEU A 1035 -24.32 -31.49 13.85
N GLY A 1036 -24.52 -30.34 13.20
CA GLY A 1036 -25.74 -30.02 12.46
C GLY A 1036 -26.07 -31.07 11.39
N TRP A 1037 -25.11 -31.40 10.52
CA TRP A 1037 -25.29 -32.45 9.51
C TRP A 1037 -25.52 -33.84 10.12
N THR A 1038 -24.92 -34.15 11.27
CA THR A 1038 -25.16 -35.42 11.98
C THR A 1038 -26.59 -35.50 12.51
N LEU A 1039 -27.06 -34.45 13.21
CA LEU A 1039 -28.43 -34.36 13.73
C LEU A 1039 -29.47 -34.37 12.60
N MET A 1040 -29.15 -33.77 11.45
CA MET A 1040 -30.01 -33.86 10.25
C MET A 1040 -30.17 -35.31 9.76
N GLU A 1041 -29.09 -36.09 9.63
CA GLU A 1041 -29.20 -37.48 9.18
C GLU A 1041 -29.83 -38.39 10.24
N LEU A 1042 -29.63 -38.12 11.54
CA LEU A 1042 -30.35 -38.79 12.62
C LEU A 1042 -31.86 -38.47 12.58
N ALA A 1043 -32.26 -37.24 12.22
CA ALA A 1043 -33.67 -36.86 12.06
C ALA A 1043 -34.34 -37.53 10.85
N LYS A 1044 -33.61 -37.82 9.76
CA LYS A 1044 -34.13 -38.64 8.65
C LYS A 1044 -34.28 -40.11 9.01
N ASN A 1045 -33.45 -40.61 9.93
CA ASN A 1045 -33.30 -42.03 10.21
C ASN A 1045 -33.61 -42.36 11.69
N PRO A 1046 -34.88 -42.31 12.14
CA PRO A 1046 -35.25 -42.63 13.53
C PRO A 1046 -34.67 -43.96 14.03
N LYS A 1047 -34.67 -45.02 13.21
CA LYS A 1047 -34.06 -46.32 13.56
C LYS A 1047 -32.58 -46.25 13.94
N ILE A 1048 -31.81 -45.36 13.31
CA ILE A 1048 -30.39 -45.12 13.64
C ILE A 1048 -30.30 -44.28 14.92
N GLN A 1049 -31.15 -43.27 15.05
CA GLN A 1049 -31.26 -42.40 16.22
C GLN A 1049 -31.60 -43.20 17.49
N ASP A 1050 -32.56 -44.10 17.42
CA ASP A 1050 -33.01 -44.95 18.53
C ASP A 1050 -31.96 -45.97 18.96
N ARG A 1051 -31.26 -46.58 17.99
CA ARG A 1051 -30.15 -47.50 18.30
C ARG A 1051 -28.98 -46.76 18.94
N LEU A 1052 -28.64 -45.56 18.45
CA LEU A 1052 -27.62 -44.72 19.05
C LEU A 1052 -28.01 -44.31 20.48
N ARG A 1053 -29.26 -43.89 20.69
CA ARG A 1053 -29.81 -43.57 22.02
C ARG A 1053 -29.75 -44.78 22.97
N LYS A 1054 -30.04 -45.99 22.49
CA LYS A 1054 -29.96 -47.23 23.27
C LYS A 1054 -28.52 -47.61 23.64
N GLU A 1055 -27.55 -47.41 22.74
CA GLU A 1055 -26.13 -47.60 23.07
C GLU A 1055 -25.69 -46.59 24.15
N ILE A 1056 -25.95 -45.29 23.93
CA ILE A 1056 -25.59 -44.22 24.86
C ILE A 1056 -26.19 -44.46 26.25
N ARG A 1057 -27.50 -44.73 26.34
CA ARG A 1057 -28.20 -44.93 27.63
C ARG A 1057 -27.82 -46.24 28.33
N ALA A 1058 -27.42 -47.28 27.60
CA ALA A 1058 -26.86 -48.48 28.21
C ALA A 1058 -25.56 -48.16 28.95
N THR A 1059 -24.68 -47.34 28.35
CA THR A 1059 -23.45 -46.87 29.00
C THR A 1059 -23.71 -45.82 30.07
N GLU A 1060 -24.71 -44.94 29.91
CA GLU A 1060 -25.15 -43.97 30.94
C GLU A 1060 -25.49 -44.68 32.26
N ARG A 1061 -26.20 -45.82 32.20
CA ARG A 1061 -26.45 -46.67 33.38
C ARG A 1061 -25.17 -47.24 33.99
N ILE A 1062 -24.24 -47.74 33.17
CA ILE A 1062 -22.95 -48.29 33.66
C ILE A 1062 -22.08 -47.21 34.33
N VAL A 1063 -22.13 -45.96 33.85
CA VAL A 1063 -21.43 -44.81 34.47
C VAL A 1063 -22.06 -44.48 35.83
N LEU A 1064 -23.39 -44.45 35.92
CA LEU A 1064 -24.13 -44.20 37.17
C LEU A 1064 -23.95 -45.34 38.20
N GLU A 1065 -23.98 -46.61 37.76
CA GLU A 1065 -23.71 -47.79 38.59
C GLU A 1065 -22.27 -47.81 39.14
N ARG A 1066 -21.33 -47.20 38.43
CA ARG A 1066 -19.94 -47.00 38.86
C ARG A 1066 -19.78 -45.85 39.87
N GLY A 1067 -20.81 -45.02 40.05
CA GLY A 1067 -20.80 -43.84 40.92
C GLY A 1067 -20.14 -42.61 40.30
N ASP A 1068 -19.86 -42.61 39.00
CA ASP A 1068 -19.34 -41.44 38.28
C ASP A 1068 -20.51 -40.52 37.86
N ALA A 1069 -20.27 -39.20 37.88
CA ALA A 1069 -21.28 -38.21 37.47
C ALA A 1069 -21.35 -37.99 35.95
N ASP A 1070 -20.24 -38.24 35.24
CA ASP A 1070 -20.05 -37.91 33.82
C ASP A 1070 -19.37 -39.06 33.06
N PHE A 1071 -19.57 -39.13 31.74
CA PHE A 1071 -18.86 -40.07 30.88
C PHE A 1071 -17.35 -39.82 30.89
N THR A 1072 -16.55 -40.87 31.06
CA THR A 1072 -15.11 -40.80 30.86
C THR A 1072 -14.74 -41.02 29.38
N ILE A 1073 -13.52 -40.64 29.02
CA ILE A 1073 -12.94 -40.94 27.70
C ILE A 1073 -12.95 -42.45 27.39
N LYS A 1074 -12.80 -43.32 28.39
CA LYS A 1074 -12.81 -44.78 28.18
C LYS A 1074 -14.22 -45.26 27.82
N ASP A 1075 -15.24 -44.65 28.40
CA ASP A 1075 -16.64 -44.94 28.07
C ASP A 1075 -16.95 -44.48 26.63
N LEU A 1076 -16.49 -43.29 26.22
CA LEU A 1076 -16.68 -42.78 24.86
C LEU A 1076 -15.87 -43.53 23.78
N ASP A 1077 -14.65 -43.97 24.08
CA ASP A 1077 -13.89 -44.89 23.21
C ASP A 1077 -14.60 -46.27 23.10
N GLY A 1078 -15.45 -46.61 24.09
CA GLY A 1078 -16.21 -47.85 24.21
C GLY A 1078 -17.61 -47.83 23.58
N LEU A 1079 -18.02 -46.74 22.89
CA LEU A 1079 -19.28 -46.63 22.16
C LEU A 1079 -19.06 -46.86 20.65
N PRO A 1080 -19.07 -48.12 20.15
CA PRO A 1080 -18.71 -48.41 18.77
C PRO A 1080 -19.71 -47.86 17.74
N TYR A 1081 -21.02 -47.80 18.04
CA TYR A 1081 -22.03 -47.26 17.12
C TYR A 1081 -22.04 -45.73 17.09
N LEU A 1082 -21.83 -45.04 18.22
CA LEU A 1082 -21.51 -43.61 18.23
C LEU A 1082 -20.29 -43.32 17.34
N GLY A 1083 -19.21 -44.08 17.54
CA GLY A 1083 -18.01 -43.98 16.72
C GLY A 1083 -18.23 -44.33 15.25
N ALA A 1084 -19.24 -45.15 14.92
CA ALA A 1084 -19.64 -45.45 13.54
C ALA A 1084 -20.46 -44.30 12.91
N VAL A 1085 -21.43 -43.75 13.65
CA VAL A 1085 -22.24 -42.60 13.24
C VAL A 1085 -21.37 -41.37 12.97
N VAL A 1086 -20.38 -41.09 13.83
CA VAL A 1086 -19.45 -39.96 13.64
C VAL A 1086 -18.56 -40.12 12.41
N LYS A 1087 -18.04 -41.33 12.16
CA LYS A 1087 -17.30 -41.64 10.92
C LYS A 1087 -18.19 -41.46 9.69
N GLU A 1088 -19.43 -41.94 9.73
CA GLU A 1088 -20.35 -41.85 8.60
C GLU A 1088 -20.80 -40.42 8.32
N ALA A 1089 -21.04 -39.60 9.35
CA ALA A 1089 -21.31 -38.17 9.19
C ALA A 1089 -20.11 -37.42 8.58
N LEU A 1090 -18.90 -37.65 9.10
CA LEU A 1090 -17.66 -37.08 8.53
C LEU A 1090 -17.40 -37.56 7.10
N ARG A 1091 -17.79 -38.79 6.74
CA ARG A 1091 -17.69 -39.33 5.37
C ARG A 1091 -18.70 -38.65 4.45
N MET A 1092 -19.97 -38.64 4.85
CA MET A 1092 -21.10 -38.18 4.04
C MET A 1092 -21.14 -36.67 3.85
N HIS A 1093 -20.86 -35.90 4.90
CA HIS A 1093 -20.94 -34.44 4.92
C HIS A 1093 -19.60 -33.80 5.29
N PRO A 1094 -18.56 -33.94 4.44
CA PRO A 1094 -17.28 -33.30 4.70
C PRO A 1094 -17.43 -31.77 4.61
N VAL A 1095 -17.26 -31.11 5.75
CA VAL A 1095 -17.44 -29.65 5.87
C VAL A 1095 -16.44 -28.84 5.06
N VAL A 1096 -15.34 -29.44 4.60
CA VAL A 1096 -14.43 -28.90 3.58
C VAL A 1096 -14.55 -29.74 2.31
N LEU A 1097 -14.91 -29.11 1.19
CA LEU A 1097 -15.02 -29.81 -0.11
C LEU A 1097 -13.67 -29.98 -0.80
N HIS A 1098 -12.92 -28.88 -0.93
CA HIS A 1098 -11.83 -28.77 -1.89
C HIS A 1098 -10.52 -28.35 -1.22
N VAL A 1099 -9.46 -29.13 -1.47
CA VAL A 1099 -8.10 -28.81 -1.01
C VAL A 1099 -7.24 -28.43 -2.20
N PHE A 1100 -6.96 -27.13 -2.32
CA PHE A 1100 -6.27 -26.52 -3.45
C PHE A 1100 -4.74 -26.74 -3.39
N ARG A 1101 -4.15 -27.19 -4.50
CA ARG A 1101 -2.72 -27.49 -4.66
C ARG A 1101 -2.19 -27.08 -6.03
N GLU A 1102 -0.93 -26.67 -6.09
CA GLU A 1102 -0.24 -26.36 -7.35
C GLU A 1102 1.15 -27.02 -7.36
N ALA A 1103 1.54 -27.61 -8.50
CA ALA A 1103 2.84 -28.23 -8.68
C ALA A 1103 3.96 -27.17 -8.69
N ASN A 1104 4.90 -27.21 -7.74
CA ASN A 1104 6.01 -26.25 -7.67
C ASN A 1104 7.18 -26.60 -8.62
N GLU A 1105 7.18 -27.81 -9.17
CA GLU A 1105 8.13 -28.38 -10.12
C GLU A 1105 7.38 -29.37 -11.04
N ASP A 1106 8.03 -29.87 -12.09
CA ASP A 1106 7.46 -30.93 -12.92
C ASP A 1106 7.47 -32.24 -12.10
N ASP A 1107 6.36 -32.98 -12.09
CA ASP A 1107 6.17 -34.17 -11.24
C ASP A 1107 5.32 -35.23 -11.95
N ILE A 1108 5.43 -36.50 -11.56
CA ILE A 1108 4.63 -37.60 -12.11
C ILE A 1108 3.62 -38.05 -11.06
N LEU A 1109 2.34 -37.99 -11.40
CA LEU A 1109 1.22 -38.31 -10.51
C LEU A 1109 0.77 -39.78 -10.73
N PRO A 1110 1.02 -40.70 -9.78
CA PRO A 1110 0.61 -42.09 -9.91
C PRO A 1110 -0.91 -42.26 -9.68
N LEU A 1111 -1.57 -43.11 -10.48
CA LEU A 1111 -3.02 -43.35 -10.38
C LEU A 1111 -3.31 -44.75 -9.79
N SER A 1112 -4.40 -44.89 -9.03
CA SER A 1112 -4.92 -46.20 -8.62
C SER A 1112 -5.58 -46.91 -9.79
N THR A 1113 -6.34 -46.16 -10.59
CA THR A 1113 -7.15 -46.68 -11.70
C THR A 1113 -6.63 -46.08 -13.01
N PRO A 1114 -6.33 -46.88 -14.05
CA PRO A 1114 -5.83 -46.37 -15.32
C PRO A 1114 -6.83 -45.42 -16.00
N LEU A 1115 -6.34 -44.28 -16.46
CA LEU A 1115 -7.15 -43.25 -17.11
C LEU A 1115 -7.00 -43.33 -18.63
N THR A 1116 -8.11 -43.35 -19.36
CA THR A 1116 -8.12 -43.25 -20.83
C THR A 1116 -8.27 -41.78 -21.24
N THR A 1117 -7.31 -41.29 -22.03
CA THR A 1117 -7.35 -39.96 -22.63
C THR A 1117 -8.33 -39.88 -23.82
N SER A 1118 -8.72 -38.67 -24.21
CA SER A 1118 -9.53 -38.42 -25.41
C SER A 1118 -8.87 -38.82 -26.73
N THR A 1119 -7.57 -39.16 -26.72
CA THR A 1119 -6.85 -39.74 -27.86
C THR A 1119 -6.81 -41.28 -27.84
N GLY A 1120 -7.53 -41.92 -26.90
CA GLY A 1120 -7.54 -43.37 -26.70
C GLY A 1120 -6.33 -43.94 -25.96
N LYS A 1121 -5.31 -43.12 -25.64
CA LYS A 1121 -4.15 -43.58 -24.86
C LYS A 1121 -4.54 -43.81 -23.40
N VAL A 1122 -4.32 -45.02 -22.91
CA VAL A 1122 -4.44 -45.39 -21.49
C VAL A 1122 -3.18 -44.96 -20.73
N MET A 1123 -3.34 -44.45 -19.52
CA MET A 1123 -2.25 -43.93 -18.67
C MET A 1123 -2.42 -44.37 -17.21
N THR A 1124 -1.40 -45.02 -16.64
CA THR A 1124 -1.32 -45.44 -15.23
C THR A 1124 -0.67 -44.38 -14.33
N GLU A 1125 0.00 -43.41 -14.95
CA GLU A 1125 0.67 -42.29 -14.33
C GLU A 1125 0.50 -41.06 -15.23
N LEU A 1126 0.42 -39.88 -14.63
CA LEU A 1126 0.11 -38.64 -15.33
C LEU A 1126 1.26 -37.63 -15.11
N PRO A 1127 2.08 -37.32 -16.15
CA PRO A 1127 3.12 -36.31 -16.06
C PRO A 1127 2.49 -34.91 -16.02
N LEU A 1128 2.79 -34.15 -14.97
CA LEU A 1128 2.22 -32.83 -14.71
C LEU A 1128 3.31 -31.76 -14.70
N PRO A 1129 3.24 -30.74 -15.57
CA PRO A 1129 4.19 -29.64 -15.55
C PRO A 1129 3.98 -28.71 -14.35
N LYS A 1130 5.05 -28.03 -13.95
CA LYS A 1130 5.08 -26.95 -12.98
C LYS A 1130 3.98 -25.91 -13.25
N GLY A 1131 3.30 -25.49 -12.18
CA GLY A 1131 2.16 -24.59 -12.25
C GLY A 1131 0.82 -25.27 -12.57
N THR A 1132 0.78 -26.60 -12.71
CA THR A 1132 -0.49 -27.35 -12.79
C THR A 1132 -1.28 -27.15 -11.50
N ARG A 1133 -2.52 -26.68 -11.62
CA ARG A 1133 -3.44 -26.50 -10.50
C ARG A 1133 -4.38 -27.69 -10.35
N ILE A 1134 -4.34 -28.28 -9.15
CA ILE A 1134 -5.18 -29.38 -8.71
C ILE A 1134 -6.12 -28.91 -7.61
N MET A 1135 -7.36 -29.37 -7.71
CA MET A 1135 -8.40 -29.24 -6.72
C MET A 1135 -8.69 -30.67 -6.22
N VAL A 1136 -8.28 -30.99 -5.00
CA VAL A 1136 -8.58 -32.30 -4.40
C VAL A 1136 -10.04 -32.30 -3.96
N SER A 1137 -10.84 -33.27 -4.43
CA SER A 1137 -12.23 -33.46 -3.99
C SER A 1137 -12.30 -34.42 -2.81
N ILE A 1138 -12.60 -33.87 -1.63
CA ILE A 1138 -12.94 -34.64 -0.44
C ILE A 1138 -14.28 -35.39 -0.60
N PRO A 1139 -15.39 -34.81 -1.12
CA PRO A 1139 -16.65 -35.55 -1.24
C PRO A 1139 -16.55 -36.72 -2.22
N ALA A 1140 -15.95 -36.55 -3.40
CA ALA A 1140 -15.79 -37.62 -4.37
C ALA A 1140 -14.87 -38.74 -3.85
N TYR A 1141 -13.83 -38.42 -3.07
CA TYR A 1141 -13.04 -39.46 -2.41
C TYR A 1141 -13.84 -40.19 -1.31
N ASN A 1142 -14.46 -39.45 -0.37
CA ASN A 1142 -15.24 -40.03 0.74
C ASN A 1142 -16.48 -40.82 0.29
N ARG A 1143 -17.00 -40.57 -0.92
CA ARG A 1143 -18.10 -41.33 -1.52
C ARG A 1143 -17.67 -42.21 -2.71
N ASN A 1144 -16.36 -42.47 -2.87
CA ASN A 1144 -15.88 -43.37 -3.91
C ASN A 1144 -16.42 -44.79 -3.69
N LYS A 1145 -17.26 -45.25 -4.63
CA LYS A 1145 -17.94 -46.55 -4.62
C LYS A 1145 -16.98 -47.75 -4.63
N GLU A 1146 -15.75 -47.56 -5.11
CA GLU A 1146 -14.71 -48.60 -5.04
C GLU A 1146 -14.22 -48.85 -3.61
N ILE A 1147 -14.23 -47.83 -2.74
CA ILE A 1147 -13.70 -47.87 -1.37
C ILE A 1147 -14.81 -48.15 -0.36
N PHE A 1148 -15.93 -47.43 -0.50
CA PHE A 1148 -17.04 -47.40 0.45
C PHE A 1148 -18.30 -48.15 -0.03
N GLY A 1149 -18.16 -49.05 -1.00
CA GLY A 1149 -19.27 -49.88 -1.48
C GLY A 1149 -20.24 -49.18 -2.43
N LYS A 1150 -21.23 -49.92 -2.95
CA LYS A 1150 -22.20 -49.37 -3.91
C LYS A 1150 -23.14 -48.34 -3.25
N ASP A 1151 -23.38 -48.49 -1.95
CA ASP A 1151 -24.18 -47.62 -1.08
C ASP A 1151 -23.42 -46.38 -0.58
N ALA A 1152 -22.30 -46.01 -1.22
CA ALA A 1152 -21.47 -44.88 -0.80
C ALA A 1152 -22.16 -43.50 -0.83
N HIS A 1153 -23.36 -43.39 -1.42
CA HIS A 1153 -24.16 -42.16 -1.37
C HIS A 1153 -25.20 -42.15 -0.24
N ASP A 1154 -25.38 -43.26 0.46
CA ASP A 1154 -26.34 -43.46 1.55
C ASP A 1154 -25.67 -43.29 2.92
N PHE A 1155 -26.45 -42.92 3.94
CA PHE A 1155 -25.97 -42.76 5.31
C PHE A 1155 -26.09 -44.09 6.06
N ASN A 1156 -25.01 -44.89 6.06
CA ASN A 1156 -25.01 -46.24 6.61
C ASN A 1156 -23.87 -46.41 7.63
N PRO A 1157 -24.12 -46.23 8.94
CA PRO A 1157 -23.12 -46.44 9.99
C PRO A 1157 -22.61 -47.89 10.08
N GLU A 1158 -23.39 -48.90 9.69
CA GLU A 1158 -23.05 -50.32 9.88
C GLU A 1158 -21.76 -50.72 9.14
N ARG A 1159 -21.43 -50.04 8.04
CA ARG A 1159 -20.20 -50.26 7.26
C ARG A 1159 -18.90 -50.16 8.09
N TRP A 1160 -18.96 -49.48 9.23
CA TRP A 1160 -17.83 -49.26 10.14
C TRP A 1160 -17.71 -50.32 11.24
N LEU A 1161 -18.69 -51.22 11.34
CA LEU A 1161 -18.73 -52.37 12.24
C LEU A 1161 -18.57 -53.69 11.46
N GLU A 1162 -19.14 -53.78 10.26
CA GLU A 1162 -19.10 -54.96 9.39
C GLU A 1162 -17.72 -55.15 8.72
N PRO A 1163 -17.05 -56.32 8.89
CA PRO A 1163 -15.77 -56.58 8.25
C PRO A 1163 -15.86 -56.61 6.71
N GLY A 1164 -15.12 -55.72 6.05
CA GLY A 1164 -14.97 -55.69 4.59
C GLY A 1164 -15.85 -54.68 3.85
N CYS A 1165 -16.87 -54.11 4.49
CA CYS A 1165 -17.77 -53.11 3.90
C CYS A 1165 -17.08 -51.76 3.59
N VAL A 1166 -15.91 -51.51 4.18
CA VAL A 1166 -14.94 -50.49 3.72
C VAL A 1166 -13.66 -51.21 3.29
N LYS A 1167 -13.26 -51.08 2.02
CA LYS A 1167 -12.06 -51.74 1.50
C LYS A 1167 -10.80 -51.09 2.07
N LYS A 1168 -9.82 -51.91 2.47
CA LYS A 1168 -8.48 -51.47 2.88
C LYS A 1168 -7.64 -51.09 1.65
N SER A 1169 -7.98 -49.95 1.04
CA SER A 1169 -7.25 -49.33 -0.06
C SER A 1169 -6.01 -48.57 0.43
N VAL A 1170 -5.44 -47.72 -0.43
CA VAL A 1170 -4.46 -46.70 -0.05
C VAL A 1170 -4.98 -45.90 1.16
N SER A 1171 -4.11 -45.69 2.15
CA SER A 1171 -4.42 -44.97 3.38
C SER A 1171 -4.05 -43.49 3.27
N ILE A 1172 -5.06 -42.63 3.31
CA ILE A 1172 -4.97 -41.18 3.06
C ILE A 1172 -5.30 -40.41 4.33
N GLY A 1173 -6.48 -40.68 4.91
CA GLY A 1173 -7.03 -39.94 6.03
C GLY A 1173 -6.43 -40.32 7.39
N VAL A 1174 -6.18 -39.31 8.24
CA VAL A 1174 -5.66 -39.52 9.62
C VAL A 1174 -6.66 -40.16 10.59
N TYR A 1175 -7.94 -40.22 10.22
CA TYR A 1175 -9.02 -40.86 10.97
C TYR A 1175 -9.92 -41.62 9.99
N ALA A 1176 -10.18 -42.90 10.26
CA ALA A 1176 -11.07 -43.78 9.49
C ALA A 1176 -10.84 -43.81 7.95
N ASN A 1177 -9.61 -43.51 7.50
CA ASN A 1177 -9.24 -43.29 6.10
C ASN A 1177 -10.03 -42.18 5.36
N LEU A 1178 -10.64 -41.24 6.09
CA LEU A 1178 -11.45 -40.14 5.54
C LEU A 1178 -10.61 -38.90 5.19
N ALA A 1179 -10.85 -38.31 4.02
CA ALA A 1179 -10.15 -37.08 3.61
C ALA A 1179 -10.70 -35.81 4.30
N SER A 1180 -11.77 -35.92 5.11
CA SER A 1180 -12.43 -34.81 5.82
C SER A 1180 -11.49 -34.04 6.75
N PHE A 1181 -10.47 -34.70 7.30
CA PHE A 1181 -9.42 -34.06 8.09
C PHE A 1181 -8.12 -33.80 7.30
N SER A 1182 -8.17 -33.80 5.96
CA SER A 1182 -6.98 -33.75 5.09
C SER A 1182 -6.00 -34.91 5.41
N ALA A 1183 -4.79 -34.85 4.85
CA ALA A 1183 -3.82 -35.94 4.92
C ALA A 1183 -2.38 -35.46 5.08
N GLY A 1184 -1.53 -36.39 5.53
CA GLY A 1184 -0.08 -36.21 5.65
C GLY A 1184 0.33 -35.01 6.51
N VAL A 1185 1.38 -34.31 6.06
CA VAL A 1185 1.99 -33.20 6.81
C VAL A 1185 1.06 -32.00 6.98
N ARG A 1186 0.03 -31.85 6.13
CA ARG A 1186 -1.02 -30.81 6.21
C ARG A 1186 -2.40 -31.39 6.57
N SER A 1187 -2.45 -32.49 7.32
CA SER A 1187 -3.68 -32.95 7.99
C SER A 1187 -4.12 -31.96 9.07
N CYS A 1188 -5.41 -31.96 9.41
CA CYS A 1188 -5.95 -31.19 10.53
C CYS A 1188 -5.18 -31.51 11.81
N ILE A 1189 -4.77 -30.48 12.54
CA ILE A 1189 -4.02 -30.65 13.79
C ILE A 1189 -4.96 -31.02 14.95
N GLY A 1190 -6.16 -30.44 14.99
CA GLY A 1190 -7.17 -30.65 16.02
C GLY A 1190 -8.14 -31.82 15.80
N TRP A 1191 -7.85 -32.78 14.90
CA TRP A 1191 -8.84 -33.84 14.60
C TRP A 1191 -9.27 -34.66 15.83
N ARG A 1192 -8.36 -34.87 16.79
CA ARG A 1192 -8.68 -35.56 18.07
C ARG A 1192 -9.57 -34.72 18.99
N PHE A 1193 -9.39 -33.39 18.97
CA PHE A 1193 -10.24 -32.45 19.69
C PHE A 1193 -11.65 -32.53 19.12
N ALA A 1194 -11.78 -32.34 17.81
CA ALA A 1194 -13.07 -32.37 17.11
C ALA A 1194 -13.82 -33.71 17.26
N VAL A 1195 -13.13 -34.87 17.20
CA VAL A 1195 -13.80 -36.17 17.42
C VAL A 1195 -14.27 -36.33 18.87
N THR A 1196 -13.49 -35.88 19.86
CA THR A 1196 -13.91 -35.93 21.27
C THR A 1196 -15.09 -34.98 21.55
N GLU A 1197 -15.06 -33.79 20.96
CA GLU A 1197 -16.14 -32.80 21.00
C GLU A 1197 -17.42 -33.34 20.33
N LEU A 1198 -17.31 -33.95 19.14
CA LEU A 1198 -18.42 -34.61 18.45
C LEU A 1198 -19.06 -35.72 19.30
N HIS A 1199 -18.25 -36.57 19.95
CA HIS A 1199 -18.77 -37.62 20.83
C HIS A 1199 -19.53 -37.01 22.02
N ALA A 1200 -18.95 -36.02 22.71
CA ALA A 1200 -19.55 -35.39 23.89
C ALA A 1200 -20.91 -34.72 23.59
N PHE A 1201 -20.98 -33.93 22.50
CA PHE A 1201 -22.23 -33.27 22.10
C PHE A 1201 -23.30 -34.27 21.63
N LEU A 1202 -22.94 -35.34 20.92
CA LEU A 1202 -23.91 -36.33 20.47
C LEU A 1202 -24.46 -37.20 21.62
N VAL A 1203 -23.63 -37.52 22.63
CA VAL A 1203 -24.08 -38.24 23.84
C VAL A 1203 -25.17 -37.45 24.57
N GLU A 1204 -24.92 -36.18 24.87
CA GLU A 1204 -25.88 -35.31 25.55
C GLU A 1204 -27.15 -35.11 24.74
N LEU A 1205 -27.01 -34.71 23.46
CA LEU A 1205 -28.16 -34.33 22.65
C LEU A 1205 -29.05 -35.52 22.29
N VAL A 1206 -28.49 -36.70 22.02
CA VAL A 1206 -29.27 -37.89 21.62
C VAL A 1206 -29.85 -38.65 22.81
N SER A 1207 -29.22 -38.62 24.00
CA SER A 1207 -29.85 -39.19 25.21
C SER A 1207 -31.05 -38.36 25.68
N ASN A 1208 -31.01 -37.03 25.52
CA ASN A 1208 -32.05 -36.13 26.01
C ASN A 1208 -33.18 -35.82 25.02
N PHE A 1209 -32.91 -35.76 23.70
CA PHE A 1209 -33.90 -35.34 22.70
C PHE A 1209 -34.15 -36.37 21.60
N GLU A 1210 -35.35 -36.28 21.03
CA GLU A 1210 -35.73 -36.86 19.76
C GLU A 1210 -35.73 -35.76 18.70
N PHE A 1211 -35.13 -36.04 17.54
CA PHE A 1211 -35.00 -35.10 16.42
C PHE A 1211 -35.84 -35.56 15.23
N SER A 1212 -36.60 -34.63 14.64
CA SER A 1212 -37.51 -34.93 13.53
C SER A 1212 -37.50 -33.83 12.44
N PRO A 1213 -37.83 -34.15 11.17
CA PRO A 1213 -37.79 -33.18 10.06
C PRO A 1213 -38.94 -32.17 10.11
N THR A 1214 -38.64 -30.88 9.91
CA THR A 1214 -39.66 -29.82 9.77
C THR A 1214 -40.22 -29.74 8.33
N PRO A 1215 -41.34 -29.02 8.08
CA PRO A 1215 -41.83 -28.78 6.71
C PRO A 1215 -40.82 -28.07 5.79
N LYS A 1216 -39.86 -27.31 6.35
CA LYS A 1216 -38.76 -26.67 5.60
C LYS A 1216 -37.63 -27.64 5.22
N PHE A 1217 -37.63 -28.87 5.71
CA PHE A 1217 -36.49 -29.79 5.58
C PHE A 1217 -36.10 -30.10 4.13
N ASN A 1218 -37.08 -30.26 3.23
CA ASN A 1218 -36.82 -30.52 1.80
C ASN A 1218 -36.29 -29.28 1.04
N GLN A 1219 -36.34 -28.09 1.67
CA GLN A 1219 -35.80 -26.83 1.16
C GLN A 1219 -34.35 -26.61 1.63
N ILE A 1220 -33.77 -27.50 2.45
CA ILE A 1220 -32.36 -27.39 2.86
C ILE A 1220 -31.45 -27.59 1.63
N ARG A 1221 -30.49 -26.68 1.47
CA ARG A 1221 -29.44 -26.68 0.44
C ARG A 1221 -28.07 -26.63 1.12
N ARG A 1222 -27.09 -27.31 0.52
CA ARG A 1222 -25.71 -27.40 1.01
C ARG A 1222 -24.85 -26.39 0.25
N LYS A 1223 -24.49 -25.26 0.85
CA LYS A 1223 -23.76 -24.19 0.14
C LYS A 1223 -22.28 -24.08 0.55
N PRO A 1224 -21.35 -23.93 -0.42
CA PRO A 1224 -19.92 -23.78 -0.14
C PRO A 1224 -19.56 -22.36 0.31
N CYS A 1225 -19.60 -22.11 1.62
CA CYS A 1225 -19.42 -20.82 2.27
C CYS A 1225 -18.23 -20.86 3.24
N LEU A 1226 -17.01 -21.04 2.71
CA LEU A 1226 -15.78 -21.51 3.40
C LEU A 1226 -15.89 -22.94 3.96
N ALA A 1227 -16.96 -23.24 4.71
CA ALA A 1227 -17.42 -24.58 5.04
C ALA A 1227 -18.71 -24.94 4.26
N VAL A 1228 -19.13 -26.20 4.27
CA VAL A 1228 -20.42 -26.64 3.69
C VAL A 1228 -21.54 -26.36 4.70
N LEU A 1229 -22.19 -25.20 4.57
CA LEU A 1229 -23.23 -24.76 5.49
C LEU A 1229 -24.65 -25.07 4.98
N PRO A 1230 -25.61 -25.39 5.87
CA PRO A 1230 -27.01 -25.55 5.53
C PRO A 1230 -27.69 -24.18 5.31
N PHE A 1231 -28.48 -24.06 4.26
CA PHE A 1231 -29.32 -22.88 4.00
C PHE A 1231 -30.73 -23.33 3.61
N VAL A 1232 -31.76 -22.58 4.02
CA VAL A 1232 -33.12 -22.74 3.50
C VAL A 1232 -33.22 -22.04 2.14
N GLU A 1233 -33.74 -22.75 1.14
CA GLU A 1233 -33.97 -22.22 -0.21
C GLU A 1233 -34.87 -20.99 -0.18
N GLY A 1234 -34.40 -19.90 -0.80
CA GLY A 1234 -35.11 -18.61 -0.83
C GLY A 1234 -34.88 -17.70 0.39
N GLU A 1235 -34.15 -18.14 1.42
CA GLU A 1235 -33.91 -17.37 2.67
C GLU A 1235 -32.41 -17.18 2.97
N LEU A 1236 -31.61 -16.96 1.91
CA LEU A 1236 -30.14 -16.99 1.95
C LEU A 1236 -29.53 -15.78 2.70
N GLU A 1237 -30.28 -14.67 2.75
CA GLU A 1237 -29.96 -13.45 3.49
C GLU A 1237 -30.00 -13.60 5.02
N LYS A 1238 -30.71 -14.62 5.54
CA LYS A 1238 -30.77 -14.92 6.98
C LYS A 1238 -29.58 -15.74 7.49
N GLY A 1239 -28.73 -16.23 6.58
CA GLY A 1239 -27.56 -17.03 6.92
C GLY A 1239 -27.83 -18.53 7.06
N SER A 1240 -26.89 -19.21 7.73
CA SER A 1240 -26.89 -20.66 7.96
C SER A 1240 -28.10 -21.07 8.80
N GLN A 1241 -28.91 -22.00 8.31
CA GLN A 1241 -30.19 -22.41 8.91
C GLN A 1241 -30.43 -23.91 8.71
N LEU A 1242 -30.76 -24.61 9.79
CA LEU A 1242 -31.16 -26.01 9.82
C LEU A 1242 -32.28 -26.21 10.88
N PRO A 1243 -33.53 -25.83 10.57
CA PRO A 1243 -34.66 -25.98 11.49
C PRO A 1243 -35.06 -27.45 11.64
N LEU A 1244 -34.83 -28.03 12.82
CA LEU A 1244 -35.30 -29.37 13.20
C LEU A 1244 -36.39 -29.25 14.30
N GLU A 1245 -37.33 -30.18 14.31
CA GLU A 1245 -38.31 -30.31 15.38
C GLU A 1245 -37.75 -31.24 16.46
N ILE A 1246 -37.67 -30.73 17.70
CA ILE A 1246 -37.19 -31.47 18.87
C ILE A 1246 -38.31 -31.79 19.85
N LYS A 1247 -38.21 -32.96 20.48
CA LYS A 1247 -39.04 -33.42 21.60
C LYS A 1247 -38.14 -34.00 22.70
N ILE A 1248 -38.62 -34.04 23.94
CA ILE A 1248 -37.90 -34.74 25.02
C ILE A 1248 -38.00 -36.25 24.76
N ALA A 1249 -36.86 -36.94 24.61
CA ALA A 1249 -36.87 -38.37 24.36
C ALA A 1249 -37.25 -39.12 25.65
N SER A 1250 -38.37 -39.86 25.62
CA SER A 1250 -38.86 -40.63 26.78
C SER A 1250 -37.75 -41.48 27.39
N ARG A 1251 -37.49 -41.33 28.69
CA ARG A 1251 -36.62 -42.25 29.45
C ARG A 1251 -37.41 -43.54 29.74
N GLU A 1252 -36.74 -44.68 29.54
CA GLU A 1252 -37.18 -46.03 29.93
C GLU A 1252 -36.70 -46.32 31.36
#